data_AF-A0A0C5VGL2-F1
#
_entry.id   AF-A0A0C5VGL2-F1
#
_cell.length_a   1.000
_cell.length_b   1.000
_cell.length_c   1.000
_cell.angle_alpha   90.00
_cell.angle_beta   90.00
_cell.angle_gamma   90.00
#
_symmetry.space_group_name_H-M   'P 1'
#
loop_
_entity.id
_entity.type
_entity.pdbx_description
1 polymer ?
#
loop_
_entity_poly.entity_id
_entity_poly.type
_entity_poly.pdbx_seq_one_letter_code
_entity_poly.pdbx_strand_id
1 'polypeptide(L)'
;MSPVQPTSHDKDFLPGNDMEIGPERLADDIIEHVSALMDTAPDAGFAKTHIDALVTAFAGLTGISANDDLGQTLGMSLQSGIALSPVQAAKCLQDLMRTHTFIVAVTKAIQDQLAVKGQVEILYAGTGPYGLLLVPVLACLQDRRVRATLLDIHQENIAAVTRVVESLGIQNYIRAVELADATTWQPPQGLRFDIVLSETMNWMLKNEPQVLIFSHLQQYLRDTQSVLIPQHVVLDACLYNAGQFSRYCQGECDKPAETSLGIFACLNRQTATAIANGQTQVLNGTIHIPDPLPDGQNALKFRTEVQVYQDLWLRERQSSLCIAMTFDHRQFSPGDVIVMNYLFGAAANGEPPGFDIGFPDKSVANVEPVSAQQIGMLGIRHLQRLWHKAQLQKVGQLDSDLTAKEWVLDRTLIDLLGVGLGECLEFLYHQATDFNVFEQWLLDCSPDGFDTERVKNMNAVIDRLLSPPLPQKSSPSFLSTEQLAFWHEQGYLVVEGVLNESQCQATVDLIYQFLDKHPEQPLSWYEPHPAMHNIMVQLFRHPILDDNRRSETARKVFADLWQTDRLQCSVDRVGFNPPETDQYCFQGTRLHWDLDFSKPLTFSTQGLIYLTDVAQDQGAFRCVPGFHHHLQDWLAGLPSGSDPNQQDLSMLTVKNIAAPAGSLVIWHQFLPHGASPNRARHPRLVQYVNMTA
;
A
#
# COMPACT_ATOMS: atom_id res chain seq x y z
N MET A 1 34.05 50.44 40.99
CA MET A 1 35.06 49.99 40.00
C MET A 1 35.25 48.49 40.21
N SER A 2 35.15 47.69 39.13
CA SER A 2 35.46 46.25 39.11
C SER A 2 36.82 45.93 39.78
N PRO A 3 37.17 44.67 40.13
CA PRO A 3 36.64 43.37 39.68
C PRO A 3 36.60 42.27 40.78
N VAL A 4 36.33 41.01 40.40
CA VAL A 4 37.00 39.75 40.82
C VAL A 4 36.01 38.56 40.78
N GLN A 5 36.33 37.55 39.98
CA GLN A 5 35.68 36.23 39.96
C GLN A 5 35.89 35.47 41.28
N PRO A 6 35.01 34.49 41.58
CA PRO A 6 35.54 33.18 41.95
C PRO A 6 34.77 31.95 41.43
N THR A 7 35.57 30.95 41.09
CA THR A 7 35.46 29.49 41.40
C THR A 7 34.48 28.56 40.69
N SER A 8 35.11 27.47 40.23
CA SER A 8 34.66 26.18 39.75
C SER A 8 33.89 25.34 40.79
N HIS A 9 32.86 24.62 40.36
CA HIS A 9 32.82 23.14 40.32
C HIS A 9 31.46 22.63 39.81
N ASP A 10 31.50 21.42 39.27
CA ASP A 10 30.40 20.53 38.88
C ASP A 10 29.66 20.80 37.57
N LYS A 11 30.01 20.02 36.55
CA LYS A 11 29.13 18.96 35.99
C LYS A 11 29.89 18.16 34.92
N ASP A 12 30.48 17.04 35.35
CA ASP A 12 30.59 15.86 34.51
C ASP A 12 29.18 15.26 34.31
N PHE A 13 29.02 14.58 33.17
CA PHE A 13 27.86 13.87 32.60
C PHE A 13 27.20 14.55 31.39
N LEU A 14 27.86 14.38 30.24
CA LEU A 14 27.22 14.29 28.92
C LEU A 14 27.31 12.83 28.46
N PRO A 15 26.23 12.20 27.97
CA PRO A 15 26.34 10.90 27.32
C PRO A 15 26.67 11.05 25.83
N GLY A 16 27.57 10.18 25.36
CA GLY A 16 27.54 9.60 24.01
C GLY A 16 28.07 10.44 22.85
N ASN A 17 29.35 10.24 22.52
CA ASN A 17 29.86 10.42 21.15
C ASN A 17 29.19 9.39 20.23
N ASP A 18 28.48 9.83 19.19
CA ASP A 18 28.30 9.04 17.98
C ASP A 18 29.68 8.93 17.30
N MET A 19 30.42 7.86 17.61
CA MET A 19 31.59 7.48 16.82
C MET A 19 31.09 7.03 15.45
N GLU A 20 31.42 7.77 14.39
CA GLU A 20 31.32 7.27 13.02
C GLU A 20 32.00 5.89 12.95
N ILE A 21 31.19 4.85 12.72
CA ILE A 21 31.68 3.48 12.58
C ILE A 21 32.47 3.41 11.28
N GLY A 22 33.78 3.18 11.36
CA GLY A 22 34.65 3.08 10.19
C GLY A 22 34.28 1.91 9.26
N PRO A 23 34.61 1.99 7.96
CA PRO A 23 34.20 1.01 6.95
C PRO A 23 34.71 -0.42 7.20
N GLU A 24 35.87 -0.57 7.85
CA GLU A 24 36.40 -1.89 8.25
C GLU A 24 35.46 -2.59 9.25
N ARG A 25 34.93 -1.86 10.22
CA ARG A 25 34.00 -2.43 11.21
C ARG A 25 32.65 -2.80 10.59
N LEU A 26 32.16 -2.00 9.64
CA LEU A 26 30.94 -2.34 8.90
C LEU A 26 31.11 -3.58 8.01
N ALA A 27 32.32 -3.78 7.44
CA ALA A 27 32.65 -4.97 6.67
C ALA A 27 32.69 -6.23 7.56
N ASP A 28 33.27 -6.12 8.75
CA ASP A 28 33.26 -7.21 9.75
C ASP A 28 31.83 -7.57 10.18
N ASP A 29 30.98 -6.57 10.45
CA ASP A 29 29.56 -6.78 10.81
C ASP A 29 28.81 -7.53 9.69
N ILE A 30 29.07 -7.21 8.41
CA ILE A 30 28.47 -7.92 7.28
C ILE A 30 28.89 -9.39 7.27
N ILE A 31 30.18 -9.67 7.43
CA ILE A 31 30.70 -11.04 7.43
C ILE A 31 30.12 -11.84 8.60
N GLU A 32 30.07 -11.26 9.79
CA GLU A 32 29.51 -11.90 10.99
C GLU A 32 28.05 -12.29 10.76
N HIS A 33 27.20 -11.34 10.36
CA HIS A 33 25.78 -11.59 10.24
C HIS A 33 25.42 -12.47 9.03
N VAL A 34 26.16 -12.38 7.92
CA VAL A 34 25.94 -13.28 6.78
C VAL A 34 26.42 -14.69 7.09
N SER A 35 27.55 -14.87 7.78
CA SER A 35 28.02 -16.19 8.20
C SER A 35 26.98 -16.90 9.09
N ALA A 36 26.37 -16.16 10.02
CA ALA A 36 25.30 -16.71 10.87
C ALA A 36 24.08 -17.17 10.07
N LEU A 37 23.70 -16.42 9.03
CA LEU A 37 22.61 -16.81 8.12
C LEU A 37 22.98 -18.05 7.28
N MET A 38 24.22 -18.14 6.78
CA MET A 38 24.69 -19.27 5.98
C MET A 38 24.64 -20.61 6.73
N ASP A 39 24.98 -20.60 8.02
CA ASP A 39 25.11 -21.80 8.85
C ASP A 39 23.78 -22.26 9.47
N THR A 40 22.71 -21.48 9.31
CA THR A 40 21.41 -21.73 9.94
C THR A 40 20.34 -21.97 8.89
N ALA A 41 19.44 -22.93 9.15
CA ALA A 41 18.29 -23.17 8.29
C ALA A 41 17.41 -21.90 8.17
N PRO A 42 16.82 -21.61 6.99
CA PRO A 42 16.01 -20.42 6.80
C PRO A 42 14.88 -20.26 7.81
N ASP A 43 14.88 -19.15 8.55
CA ASP A 43 13.85 -18.82 9.54
C ASP A 43 13.73 -17.29 9.69
N ALA A 44 12.50 -16.76 9.59
CA ALA A 44 12.25 -15.33 9.60
C ALA A 44 12.57 -14.68 10.95
N GLY A 45 12.27 -15.38 12.05
CA GLY A 45 12.48 -14.88 13.41
C GLY A 45 13.97 -14.77 13.72
N PHE A 46 14.73 -15.80 13.35
CA PHE A 46 16.19 -15.81 13.44
C PHE A 46 16.81 -14.73 12.53
N ALA A 47 16.38 -14.66 11.27
CA ALA A 47 16.95 -13.74 10.31
C ALA A 47 16.74 -12.26 10.67
N LYS A 48 15.69 -11.91 11.43
CA LYS A 48 15.33 -10.52 11.73
C LYS A 48 16.50 -9.71 12.28
N THR A 49 17.15 -10.19 13.34
CA THR A 49 18.26 -9.46 13.99
C THR A 49 19.46 -9.32 13.07
N HIS A 50 19.78 -10.36 12.30
CA HIS A 50 20.89 -10.34 11.35
C HIS A 50 20.61 -9.38 10.19
N ILE A 51 19.39 -9.40 9.64
CA ILE A 51 19.00 -8.54 8.54
C ILE A 51 18.95 -7.07 8.96
N ASP A 52 18.45 -6.76 10.16
CA ASP A 52 18.46 -5.38 10.68
C ASP A 52 19.89 -4.82 10.75
N ALA A 53 20.83 -5.62 11.24
CA ALA A 53 22.24 -5.23 11.30
C ALA A 53 22.85 -5.07 9.89
N LEU A 54 22.51 -5.97 8.95
CA LEU A 54 22.93 -5.85 7.55
C LEU A 54 22.37 -4.59 6.89
N VAL A 55 21.13 -4.19 7.17
CA VAL A 55 20.54 -2.94 6.67
C VAL A 55 21.40 -1.76 7.09
N THR A 56 21.76 -1.69 8.37
CA THR A 56 22.64 -0.62 8.89
C THR A 56 24.03 -0.66 8.25
N ALA A 57 24.64 -1.85 8.16
CA ALA A 57 25.99 -1.98 7.64
C ALA A 57 26.10 -1.64 6.14
N PHE A 58 25.19 -2.14 5.31
CA PHE A 58 25.16 -1.82 3.88
C PHE A 58 24.82 -0.35 3.63
N ALA A 59 23.89 0.23 4.40
CA ALA A 59 23.60 1.66 4.30
C ALA A 59 24.83 2.51 4.62
N GLY A 60 25.57 2.16 5.68
CA GLY A 60 26.81 2.85 6.05
C GLY A 60 27.90 2.78 4.98
N LEU A 61 28.07 1.63 4.30
CA LEU A 61 29.08 1.47 3.25
C LEU A 61 28.70 2.13 1.92
N THR A 62 27.43 2.04 1.55
CA THR A 62 26.97 2.44 0.21
C THR A 62 26.32 3.82 0.19
N GLY A 63 25.88 4.35 1.33
CA GLY A 63 25.05 5.56 1.36
C GLY A 63 23.68 5.39 0.69
N ILE A 64 23.27 4.15 0.40
CA ILE A 64 21.94 3.80 -0.10
C ILE A 64 21.29 2.96 0.98
N SER A 65 20.24 3.45 1.62
CA SER A 65 19.57 2.72 2.70
C SER A 65 18.27 2.07 2.23
N ALA A 66 18.01 0.85 2.74
CA ALA A 66 16.70 0.22 2.62
C ALA A 66 15.61 1.01 3.37
N ASN A 67 15.98 1.86 4.34
CA ASN A 67 15.06 2.69 5.11
C ASN A 67 14.83 4.07 4.47
N ASP A 68 15.53 4.42 3.39
CA ASP A 68 15.33 5.70 2.74
C ASP A 68 13.93 5.75 2.09
N ASP A 69 13.35 6.95 2.12
CA ASP A 69 12.20 7.27 1.28
C ASP A 69 12.63 7.13 -0.19
N LEU A 70 11.72 6.63 -1.03
CA LEU A 70 12.01 6.29 -2.43
C LEU A 70 12.59 7.46 -3.24
N GLY A 71 12.36 8.71 -2.80
CA GLY A 71 13.02 9.92 -3.28
C GLY A 71 13.10 10.04 -4.81
N GLN A 72 14.14 10.71 -5.30
CA GLN A 72 14.38 10.93 -6.74
C GLN A 72 14.84 9.68 -7.51
N THR A 73 14.96 8.51 -6.86
CA THR A 73 15.44 7.28 -7.50
C THR A 73 14.32 6.55 -8.22
N LEU A 74 14.10 6.90 -9.49
CA LEU A 74 13.14 6.23 -10.35
C LEU A 74 13.69 4.88 -10.85
N GLY A 75 12.85 3.85 -10.88
CA GLY A 75 13.15 2.63 -11.62
C GLY A 75 13.24 2.92 -13.13
N MET A 76 13.89 2.04 -13.88
CA MET A 76 14.08 2.21 -15.32
C MET A 76 13.11 1.32 -16.10
N SER A 77 12.29 1.93 -16.96
CA SER A 77 11.47 1.18 -17.91
C SER A 77 12.33 0.71 -19.09
N LEU A 78 12.40 -0.61 -19.28
CA LEU A 78 13.05 -1.29 -20.39
C LEU A 78 11.99 -1.80 -21.37
N GLN A 79 12.43 -2.14 -22.60
CA GLN A 79 11.57 -2.87 -23.52
C GLN A 79 11.15 -4.24 -22.96
N SER A 80 11.97 -4.81 -22.07
CA SER A 80 11.82 -6.12 -21.46
C SER A 80 11.09 -6.12 -20.11
N GLY A 81 10.71 -4.96 -19.57
CA GLY A 81 10.06 -4.81 -18.26
C GLY A 81 10.62 -3.65 -17.44
N ILE A 82 10.42 -3.68 -16.13
CA ILE A 82 10.85 -2.63 -15.19
C ILE A 82 12.09 -3.12 -14.44
N ALA A 83 13.14 -2.31 -14.44
CA ALA A 83 14.26 -2.45 -13.51
C ALA A 83 14.00 -1.57 -12.28
N LEU A 84 14.08 -2.16 -11.08
CA LEU A 84 13.86 -1.46 -9.82
C LEU A 84 14.96 -0.43 -9.56
N SER A 85 14.59 0.69 -8.93
CA SER A 85 15.56 1.70 -8.52
C SER A 85 16.53 1.18 -7.44
N PRO A 86 17.68 1.82 -7.22
CA PRO A 86 18.63 1.42 -6.17
C PRO A 86 18.00 1.28 -4.77
N VAL A 87 17.12 2.20 -4.37
CA VAL A 87 16.44 2.14 -3.05
C VAL A 87 15.39 1.02 -3.02
N GLN A 88 14.66 0.79 -4.12
CA GLN A 88 13.73 -0.34 -4.23
C GLN A 88 14.46 -1.69 -4.15
N ALA A 89 15.61 -1.81 -4.83
CA ALA A 89 16.46 -2.98 -4.76
C ALA A 89 17.07 -3.18 -3.36
N ALA A 90 17.43 -2.09 -2.66
CA ALA A 90 17.89 -2.15 -1.28
C ALA A 90 16.81 -2.69 -0.33
N LYS A 91 15.53 -2.34 -0.54
CA LYS A 91 14.40 -2.83 0.27
C LYS A 91 14.20 -4.33 0.19
N CYS A 92 14.67 -5.01 -0.86
CA CYS A 92 14.65 -6.47 -0.94
C CYS A 92 15.39 -7.15 0.22
N LEU A 93 16.39 -6.48 0.82
CA LEU A 93 17.10 -6.96 2.01
C LEU A 93 16.15 -7.21 3.19
N GLN A 94 15.09 -6.40 3.34
CA GLN A 94 14.16 -6.46 4.46
C GLN A 94 13.15 -7.62 4.36
N ASP A 95 13.11 -8.35 3.24
CA ASP A 95 12.33 -9.58 3.08
C ASP A 95 13.07 -10.75 3.73
N LEU A 96 12.68 -11.06 4.98
CA LEU A 96 13.48 -11.88 5.90
C LEU A 96 13.75 -13.30 5.37
N MET A 97 12.68 -14.00 4.97
CA MET A 97 12.80 -15.37 4.47
C MET A 97 13.47 -15.40 3.10
N ARG A 98 13.17 -14.43 2.21
CA ARG A 98 13.80 -14.34 0.89
C ARG A 98 15.31 -14.22 1.03
N THR A 99 15.77 -13.22 1.77
CA THR A 99 17.21 -12.97 1.97
C THR A 99 17.91 -14.19 2.56
N HIS A 100 17.38 -14.75 3.65
CA HIS A 100 18.00 -15.90 4.32
C HIS A 100 18.03 -17.14 3.41
N THR A 101 16.91 -17.46 2.74
CA THR A 101 16.83 -18.62 1.85
C THR A 101 17.78 -18.51 0.68
N PHE A 102 17.89 -17.33 0.04
CA PHE A 102 18.82 -17.15 -1.07
C PHE A 102 20.29 -17.21 -0.64
N ILE A 103 20.66 -16.63 0.52
CA ILE A 103 22.03 -16.73 1.05
C ILE A 103 22.44 -18.19 1.27
N VAL A 104 21.58 -18.98 1.92
CA VAL A 104 21.83 -20.42 2.15
C VAL A 104 21.88 -21.18 0.82
N ALA A 105 20.96 -20.90 -0.09
CA ALA A 105 20.86 -21.58 -1.38
C ALA A 105 22.06 -21.31 -2.30
N VAL A 106 22.50 -20.04 -2.39
CA VAL A 106 23.68 -19.66 -3.17
C VAL A 106 24.94 -20.28 -2.58
N THR A 107 25.08 -20.26 -1.24
CA THR A 107 26.18 -20.94 -0.54
C THR A 107 26.27 -22.42 -0.89
N LYS A 108 25.13 -23.13 -0.78
CA LYS A 108 25.03 -24.56 -1.10
C LYS A 108 25.35 -24.83 -2.57
N ALA A 109 24.82 -24.03 -3.49
CA ALA A 109 25.08 -24.17 -4.92
C ALA A 109 26.57 -23.98 -5.27
N ILE A 110 27.26 -23.01 -4.65
CA ILE A 110 28.69 -22.80 -4.84
C ILE A 110 29.49 -24.01 -4.35
N GLN A 111 29.17 -24.52 -3.15
CA GLN A 111 29.85 -25.69 -2.57
C GLN A 111 29.66 -26.94 -3.43
N ASP A 112 28.44 -27.20 -3.90
CA ASP A 112 28.13 -28.34 -4.76
C ASP A 112 28.88 -28.25 -6.10
N GLN A 113 28.91 -27.07 -6.73
CA GLN A 113 29.66 -26.87 -7.98
C GLN A 113 31.18 -26.99 -7.76
N LEU A 114 31.71 -26.49 -6.64
CA LEU A 114 33.13 -26.63 -6.29
C LEU A 114 33.53 -28.10 -6.08
N ALA A 115 32.68 -28.88 -5.42
CA ALA A 115 32.93 -30.30 -5.18
C ALA A 115 33.02 -31.11 -6.49
N VAL A 116 32.23 -30.73 -7.49
CA VAL A 116 32.20 -31.41 -8.80
C VAL A 116 33.26 -30.89 -9.76
N LYS A 117 33.46 -29.57 -9.83
CA LYS A 117 34.23 -28.92 -10.91
C LYS A 117 35.60 -28.41 -10.48
N GLY A 118 35.84 -28.27 -9.18
CA GLY A 118 37.09 -27.75 -8.63
C GLY A 118 37.33 -26.24 -8.83
N GLN A 119 36.61 -25.59 -9.76
CA GLN A 119 36.53 -24.13 -9.93
C GLN A 119 35.11 -23.75 -10.37
N VAL A 120 34.65 -22.57 -9.95
CA VAL A 120 33.28 -22.09 -10.19
C VAL A 120 33.32 -20.67 -10.74
N GLU A 121 32.73 -20.48 -11.92
CA GLU A 121 32.45 -19.15 -12.50
C GLU A 121 30.97 -18.83 -12.31
N ILE A 122 30.67 -17.66 -11.74
CA ILE A 122 29.32 -17.22 -11.41
C ILE A 122 29.00 -15.95 -12.20
N LEU A 123 27.82 -15.90 -12.81
CA LEU A 123 27.23 -14.67 -13.32
C LEU A 123 26.10 -14.24 -12.38
N TYR A 124 26.17 -13.03 -11.83
CA TYR A 124 25.07 -12.47 -11.06
C TYR A 124 24.50 -11.25 -11.78
N ALA A 125 23.28 -11.39 -12.29
CA ALA A 125 22.56 -10.36 -13.03
C ALA A 125 21.46 -9.71 -12.17
N GLY A 126 21.45 -8.38 -12.14
CA GLY A 126 20.57 -7.59 -11.27
C GLY A 126 21.07 -7.62 -9.83
N THR A 127 22.29 -7.13 -9.60
CA THR A 127 22.93 -7.22 -8.28
C THR A 127 22.29 -6.33 -7.22
N GLY A 128 21.61 -5.27 -7.65
CA GLY A 128 21.23 -4.18 -6.76
C GLY A 128 22.47 -3.47 -6.19
N PRO A 129 22.28 -2.55 -5.23
CA PRO A 129 23.38 -1.76 -4.68
C PRO A 129 24.34 -2.57 -3.79
N TYR A 130 23.90 -3.72 -3.27
CA TYR A 130 24.66 -4.50 -2.28
C TYR A 130 25.29 -5.77 -2.85
N GLY A 131 24.85 -6.25 -4.02
CA GLY A 131 25.19 -7.60 -4.48
C GLY A 131 24.78 -8.67 -3.48
N LEU A 132 23.67 -8.43 -2.78
CA LEU A 132 23.31 -9.04 -1.49
C LEU A 132 23.41 -10.57 -1.48
N LEU A 133 22.96 -11.21 -2.55
CA LEU A 133 22.81 -12.67 -2.60
C LEU A 133 24.14 -13.42 -2.82
N LEU A 134 25.21 -12.73 -3.23
CA LEU A 134 26.47 -13.36 -3.60
C LEU A 134 27.69 -12.69 -2.99
N VAL A 135 27.81 -11.37 -3.08
CA VAL A 135 29.02 -10.62 -2.70
C VAL A 135 29.42 -10.90 -1.23
N PRO A 136 28.51 -10.80 -0.25
CA PRO A 136 28.82 -11.12 1.15
C PRO A 136 29.13 -12.61 1.37
N VAL A 137 28.47 -13.51 0.63
CA VAL A 137 28.74 -14.96 0.69
C VAL A 137 30.18 -15.26 0.25
N LEU A 138 30.67 -14.60 -0.81
CA LEU A 138 32.07 -14.74 -1.24
C LEU A 138 33.06 -14.27 -0.17
N ALA A 139 32.72 -13.19 0.56
CA ALA A 139 33.54 -12.68 1.66
C ALA A 139 33.61 -13.64 2.84
N CYS A 140 32.53 -14.38 3.12
CA CYS A 140 32.50 -15.41 4.15
C CYS A 140 33.27 -16.69 3.71
N LEU A 141 33.12 -17.12 2.45
CA LEU A 141 33.73 -18.36 1.96
C LEU A 141 35.24 -18.23 1.70
N GLN A 142 35.70 -17.10 1.16
CA GLN A 142 37.10 -16.83 0.79
C GLN A 142 37.79 -17.95 -0.03
N ASP A 143 37.02 -18.68 -0.84
CA ASP A 143 37.56 -19.77 -1.67
C ASP A 143 38.05 -19.26 -3.02
N ARG A 144 39.38 -19.25 -3.23
CA ARG A 144 40.03 -18.71 -4.43
C ARG A 144 39.68 -19.44 -5.72
N ARG A 145 38.99 -20.57 -5.63
CA ARG A 145 38.48 -21.34 -6.78
C ARG A 145 37.18 -20.74 -7.35
N VAL A 146 36.61 -19.73 -6.70
CA VAL A 146 35.40 -19.03 -7.15
C VAL A 146 35.74 -17.69 -7.80
N ARG A 147 35.05 -17.39 -8.90
CA ARG A 147 35.11 -16.14 -9.64
C ARG A 147 33.70 -15.68 -10.01
N ALA A 148 33.43 -14.38 -9.91
CA ALA A 148 32.12 -13.82 -10.22
C ALA A 148 32.19 -12.64 -11.21
N THR A 149 31.23 -12.57 -12.12
CA THR A 149 30.91 -11.38 -12.94
C THR A 149 29.59 -10.81 -12.44
N LEU A 150 29.58 -9.51 -12.13
CA LEU A 150 28.42 -8.79 -11.58
C LEU A 150 27.85 -7.86 -12.66
N LEU A 151 26.54 -7.96 -12.93
CA LEU A 151 25.83 -7.10 -13.88
C LEU A 151 24.72 -6.32 -13.17
N ASP A 152 24.66 -5.02 -13.43
CA ASP A 152 23.52 -4.18 -13.08
C ASP A 152 23.30 -3.12 -14.17
N ILE A 153 22.08 -2.64 -14.30
CA ILE A 153 21.72 -1.63 -15.32
C ILE A 153 21.81 -0.20 -14.78
N HIS A 154 21.88 -0.03 -13.45
CA HIS A 154 22.00 1.27 -12.79
C HIS A 154 23.44 1.60 -12.43
N GLN A 155 23.91 2.77 -12.84
CA GLN A 155 25.27 3.24 -12.53
C GLN A 155 25.48 3.42 -11.02
N GLU A 156 24.43 3.79 -10.29
CA GLU A 156 24.46 3.92 -8.83
C GLU A 156 24.70 2.57 -8.15
N ASN A 157 24.04 1.51 -8.64
CA ASN A 157 24.22 0.15 -8.13
C ASN A 157 25.63 -0.36 -8.41
N ILE A 158 26.17 -0.10 -9.61
CA ILE A 158 27.55 -0.46 -9.97
C ILE A 158 28.55 0.22 -9.02
N ALA A 159 28.37 1.52 -8.75
CA ALA A 159 29.24 2.25 -7.83
C ALA A 159 29.09 1.76 -6.38
N ALA A 160 27.88 1.41 -5.94
CA ALA A 160 27.62 0.88 -4.61
C ALA A 160 28.21 -0.51 -4.40
N VAL A 161 27.93 -1.46 -5.30
CA VAL A 161 28.41 -2.85 -5.18
C VAL A 161 29.94 -2.92 -5.30
N THR A 162 30.56 -2.04 -6.10
CA THR A 162 32.03 -1.92 -6.17
C THR A 162 32.61 -1.51 -4.82
N ARG A 163 32.00 -0.54 -4.13
CA ARG A 163 32.43 -0.15 -2.77
C ARG A 163 32.25 -1.26 -1.74
N VAL A 164 31.18 -2.05 -1.83
CA VAL A 164 30.99 -3.23 -0.97
C VAL A 164 32.09 -4.26 -1.22
N VAL A 165 32.38 -4.57 -2.49
CA VAL A 165 33.46 -5.49 -2.89
C VAL A 165 34.83 -5.03 -2.37
N GLU A 166 35.11 -3.72 -2.45
CA GLU A 166 36.35 -3.14 -1.96
C GLU A 166 36.45 -3.20 -0.43
N SER A 167 35.38 -2.82 0.27
CA SER A 167 35.32 -2.80 1.73
C SER A 167 35.43 -4.19 2.34
N LEU A 168 34.85 -5.21 1.68
CA LEU A 168 34.98 -6.62 2.07
C LEU A 168 36.33 -7.24 1.67
N GLY A 169 37.19 -6.54 0.92
CA GLY A 169 38.49 -7.05 0.51
C GLY A 169 38.45 -8.24 -0.47
N ILE A 170 37.37 -8.36 -1.25
CA ILE A 170 37.12 -9.51 -2.14
C ILE A 170 37.33 -9.20 -3.63
N GLN A 171 38.02 -8.13 -3.99
CA GLN A 171 38.29 -7.73 -5.38
C GLN A 171 38.90 -8.89 -6.18
N ASN A 172 39.76 -9.69 -5.54
CA ASN A 172 40.39 -10.85 -6.16
C ASN A 172 39.41 -11.94 -6.59
N TYR A 173 38.18 -11.98 -6.08
CA TYR A 173 37.13 -12.94 -6.47
C TYR A 173 36.21 -12.40 -7.57
N ILE A 174 36.28 -11.11 -7.86
CA ILE A 174 35.45 -10.45 -8.86
C ILE A 174 36.23 -10.32 -10.17
N ARG A 175 35.69 -10.94 -11.22
CA ARG A 175 36.25 -10.86 -12.57
C ARG A 175 35.94 -9.52 -13.21
N ALA A 176 34.69 -9.08 -13.10
CA ALA A 176 34.22 -7.81 -13.63
C ALA A 176 32.94 -7.36 -12.91
N VAL A 177 32.75 -6.04 -12.85
CA VAL A 177 31.50 -5.37 -12.48
C VAL A 177 31.11 -4.51 -13.66
N GLU A 178 29.99 -4.81 -14.33
CA GLU A 178 29.64 -4.23 -15.62
C GLU A 178 28.26 -3.57 -15.58
N LEU A 179 28.19 -2.32 -16.07
CA LEU A 179 26.94 -1.63 -16.33
C LEU A 179 26.32 -2.18 -17.62
N ALA A 180 25.30 -3.01 -17.52
CA ALA A 180 24.71 -3.68 -18.68
C ALA A 180 23.26 -4.13 -18.47
N ASP A 181 22.53 -4.21 -19.59
CA ASP A 181 21.24 -4.88 -19.66
C ASP A 181 21.43 -6.40 -19.77
N ALA A 182 21.10 -7.12 -18.70
CA ALA A 182 21.22 -8.57 -18.62
C ALA A 182 20.37 -9.34 -19.64
N THR A 183 19.36 -8.72 -20.27
CA THR A 183 18.53 -9.36 -21.31
C THR A 183 19.22 -9.41 -22.67
N THR A 184 20.30 -8.65 -22.86
CA THR A 184 21.04 -8.57 -24.14
C THR A 184 22.55 -8.71 -23.99
N TRP A 185 23.07 -8.64 -22.76
CA TRP A 185 24.50 -8.71 -22.46
C TRP A 185 25.16 -9.99 -22.98
N GLN A 186 26.40 -9.87 -23.46
CA GLN A 186 27.18 -11.01 -23.95
C GLN A 186 28.52 -11.08 -23.22
N PRO A 187 28.94 -12.28 -22.78
CA PRO A 187 30.19 -12.43 -22.06
C PRO A 187 31.41 -12.15 -22.95
N PRO A 188 32.42 -11.43 -22.44
CA PRO A 188 33.67 -11.23 -23.16
C PRO A 188 34.36 -12.57 -23.41
N GLN A 189 34.98 -12.70 -24.59
CA GLN A 189 35.84 -13.83 -24.96
C GLN A 189 35.19 -15.22 -24.82
N GLY A 190 33.85 -15.30 -24.90
CA GLY A 190 33.13 -16.57 -24.85
C GLY A 190 33.11 -17.24 -23.47
N LEU A 191 33.27 -16.47 -22.39
CA LEU A 191 33.19 -16.97 -21.02
C LEU A 191 31.89 -17.78 -20.78
N ARG A 192 31.99 -18.79 -19.90
CA ARG A 192 30.91 -19.71 -19.54
C ARG A 192 30.82 -19.90 -18.03
N PHE A 193 29.59 -20.03 -17.53
CA PHE A 193 29.27 -19.98 -16.11
C PHE A 193 28.76 -21.32 -15.58
N ASP A 194 29.12 -21.62 -14.34
CA ASP A 194 28.62 -22.77 -13.59
C ASP A 194 27.32 -22.43 -12.86
N ILE A 195 27.16 -21.16 -12.48
CA ILE A 195 25.96 -20.62 -11.85
C ILE A 195 25.59 -19.32 -12.55
N VAL A 196 24.34 -19.20 -12.99
CA VAL A 196 23.74 -17.92 -13.38
C VAL A 196 22.67 -17.60 -12.34
N LEU A 197 22.92 -16.55 -11.56
CA LEU A 197 22.05 -16.05 -10.50
C LEU A 197 21.33 -14.79 -10.99
N SER A 198 20.02 -14.75 -10.87
CA SER A 198 19.25 -13.52 -11.03
C SER A 198 17.93 -13.62 -10.29
N GLU A 199 17.59 -12.54 -9.60
CA GLU A 199 16.38 -12.41 -8.80
C GLU A 199 15.76 -11.04 -9.08
N THR A 200 15.44 -10.82 -10.35
CA THR A 200 14.82 -9.64 -10.93
C THR A 200 13.38 -9.99 -11.30
N MET A 201 12.61 -10.39 -10.29
CA MET A 201 11.28 -10.97 -10.45
C MET A 201 10.31 -10.42 -9.43
N ASN A 202 9.05 -10.42 -9.82
CA ASN A 202 7.92 -10.24 -8.92
C ASN A 202 7.06 -11.50 -8.89
N TRP A 203 6.11 -11.56 -7.95
CA TRP A 203 5.11 -12.62 -7.94
C TRP A 203 4.38 -12.67 -9.29
N MET A 204 3.99 -13.87 -9.72
CA MET A 204 3.42 -14.15 -11.05
C MET A 204 4.34 -13.76 -12.22
N LEU A 205 5.65 -13.61 -12.00
CA LEU A 205 6.61 -13.17 -13.02
C LEU A 205 6.18 -11.88 -13.73
N LYS A 206 5.45 -11.01 -13.03
CA LYS A 206 4.99 -9.74 -13.60
C LYS A 206 6.04 -8.66 -13.44
N ASN A 207 5.92 -7.62 -14.25
CA ASN A 207 6.67 -6.37 -14.21
C ASN A 207 8.17 -6.47 -14.54
N GLU A 208 8.90 -7.41 -13.95
CA GLU A 208 10.36 -7.47 -14.00
C GLU A 208 10.87 -8.53 -15.02
N PRO A 209 12.05 -8.33 -15.62
CA PRO A 209 12.50 -9.07 -16.81
C PRO A 209 13.08 -10.48 -16.54
N GLN A 210 12.76 -11.15 -15.42
CA GLN A 210 13.32 -12.47 -15.05
C GLN A 210 13.26 -13.51 -16.18
N VAL A 211 12.10 -13.64 -16.83
CA VAL A 211 11.90 -14.62 -17.90
C VAL A 211 12.84 -14.35 -19.06
N LEU A 212 13.01 -13.09 -19.45
CA LEU A 212 13.90 -12.70 -20.55
C LEU A 212 15.38 -12.84 -20.16
N ILE A 213 15.75 -12.44 -18.94
CA ILE A 213 17.11 -12.62 -18.41
C ILE A 213 17.50 -14.10 -18.43
N PHE A 214 16.64 -14.99 -17.92
CA PHE A 214 16.94 -16.42 -17.92
C PHE A 214 16.93 -17.02 -19.33
N SER A 215 15.98 -16.62 -20.18
CA SER A 215 15.92 -17.12 -21.57
C SER A 215 17.17 -16.70 -22.37
N HIS A 216 17.68 -15.50 -22.13
CA HIS A 216 18.92 -15.04 -22.74
C HIS A 216 20.16 -15.70 -22.12
N LEU A 217 20.37 -15.54 -20.81
CA LEU A 217 21.64 -15.91 -20.16
C LEU A 217 21.87 -17.42 -20.01
N GLN A 218 20.82 -18.25 -20.06
CA GLN A 218 20.97 -19.72 -19.95
C GLN A 218 21.92 -20.31 -20.98
N GLN A 219 22.06 -19.66 -22.15
CA GLN A 219 22.96 -20.12 -23.23
C GLN A 219 24.45 -20.04 -22.85
N TYR A 220 24.78 -19.26 -21.81
CA TYR A 220 26.15 -19.10 -21.30
C TYR A 220 26.47 -20.04 -20.14
N LEU A 221 25.55 -20.92 -19.75
CA LEU A 221 25.85 -22.03 -18.86
C LEU A 221 26.88 -22.95 -19.51
N ARG A 222 27.89 -23.34 -18.73
CA ARG A 222 29.03 -24.15 -19.19
C ARG A 222 28.63 -25.53 -19.69
N ASP A 223 27.75 -26.21 -18.96
CA ASP A 223 27.34 -27.59 -19.24
C ASP A 223 25.98 -27.90 -18.61
N THR A 224 25.56 -29.17 -18.67
CA THR A 224 24.29 -29.66 -18.11
C THR A 224 24.25 -29.71 -16.59
N GLN A 225 25.40 -29.67 -15.91
CA GLN A 225 25.50 -29.63 -14.45
C GLN A 225 25.48 -28.18 -13.92
N SER A 226 25.75 -27.18 -14.76
CA SER A 226 25.55 -25.77 -14.41
C SER A 226 24.08 -25.43 -14.14
N VAL A 227 23.82 -24.46 -13.27
CA VAL A 227 22.47 -24.16 -12.75
C VAL A 227 22.07 -22.70 -12.93
N LEU A 228 20.76 -22.49 -13.08
CA LEU A 228 20.12 -21.20 -12.83
C LEU A 228 19.73 -21.13 -11.36
N ILE A 229 19.81 -19.94 -10.76
CA ILE A 229 19.29 -19.66 -9.42
C ILE A 229 18.37 -18.43 -9.51
N PRO A 230 17.06 -18.56 -9.19
CA PRO A 230 16.39 -19.77 -8.71
C PRO A 230 16.31 -20.89 -9.77
N GLN A 231 16.22 -22.15 -9.32
CA GLN A 231 16.10 -23.31 -10.22
C GLN A 231 14.71 -23.42 -10.86
N HIS A 232 13.66 -23.11 -10.10
CA HIS A 232 12.29 -23.12 -10.58
C HIS A 232 11.48 -21.96 -9.97
N VAL A 233 10.72 -21.26 -10.81
CA VAL A 233 9.60 -20.41 -10.39
C VAL A 233 8.33 -21.10 -10.86
N VAL A 234 7.62 -21.73 -9.94
CA VAL A 234 6.42 -22.53 -10.18
C VAL A 234 5.18 -21.68 -9.96
N LEU A 235 4.26 -21.75 -10.91
CA LEU A 235 2.99 -21.05 -10.86
C LEU A 235 1.85 -22.06 -10.87
N ASP A 236 1.08 -22.07 -9.79
CA ASP A 236 -0.04 -22.99 -9.60
C ASP A 236 -1.33 -22.24 -9.24
N ALA A 237 -2.43 -22.96 -9.28
CA ALA A 237 -3.71 -22.46 -8.85
C ALA A 237 -4.36 -23.38 -7.82
N CYS A 238 -5.11 -22.81 -6.89
CA CYS A 238 -5.95 -23.57 -5.97
C CYS A 238 -7.24 -22.83 -5.61
N LEU A 239 -8.27 -23.62 -5.29
CA LEU A 239 -9.50 -23.14 -4.68
C LEU A 239 -9.38 -23.16 -3.15
N TYR A 240 -10.05 -22.22 -2.50
CA TYR A 240 -10.06 -22.07 -1.05
C TYR A 240 -11.33 -21.36 -0.56
N ASN A 241 -11.56 -21.37 0.76
CA ASN A 241 -12.62 -20.59 1.40
C ASN A 241 -12.07 -19.24 1.88
N ALA A 242 -12.54 -18.13 1.29
CA ALA A 242 -12.04 -16.80 1.62
C ALA A 242 -12.36 -16.37 3.07
N GLY A 243 -13.55 -16.71 3.58
CA GLY A 243 -13.97 -16.36 4.93
C GLY A 243 -13.15 -17.07 6.00
N GLN A 244 -12.95 -18.38 5.86
CA GLN A 244 -12.09 -19.16 6.75
C GLN A 244 -10.62 -18.73 6.66
N PHE A 245 -10.14 -18.40 5.45
CA PHE A 245 -8.77 -17.91 5.30
C PHE A 245 -8.55 -16.57 5.99
N SER A 246 -9.52 -15.65 5.93
CA SER A 246 -9.48 -14.39 6.67
C SER A 246 -9.36 -14.62 8.18
N ARG A 247 -10.20 -15.52 8.72
CA ARG A 247 -10.17 -15.92 10.13
C ARG A 247 -8.85 -16.59 10.53
N TYR A 248 -8.28 -17.43 9.67
CA TYR A 248 -6.95 -18.02 9.86
C TYR A 248 -5.86 -16.93 9.94
N CYS A 249 -5.92 -15.92 9.07
CA CYS A 249 -4.99 -14.79 9.11
C CYS A 249 -5.09 -13.96 10.41
N GLN A 250 -6.26 -13.98 11.06
CA GLN A 250 -6.51 -13.35 12.36
C GLN A 250 -6.19 -14.26 13.55
N GLY A 251 -5.75 -15.51 13.31
CA GLY A 251 -5.44 -16.48 14.35
C GLY A 251 -6.66 -17.14 15.01
N GLU A 252 -7.84 -17.01 14.41
CA GLU A 252 -9.11 -17.48 14.98
C GLU A 252 -9.43 -18.95 14.66
N CYS A 253 -8.80 -19.52 13.64
CA CYS A 253 -9.00 -20.90 13.22
C CYS A 253 -7.75 -21.50 12.60
N ASP A 254 -7.75 -22.82 12.41
CA ASP A 254 -6.70 -23.52 11.67
C ASP A 254 -6.69 -23.14 10.19
N LYS A 255 -5.57 -23.42 9.51
CA LYS A 255 -5.42 -23.17 8.06
C LYS A 255 -6.52 -23.91 7.29
N PRO A 256 -7.30 -23.20 6.45
CA PRO A 256 -8.37 -23.85 5.68
C PRO A 256 -7.80 -24.83 4.65
N ALA A 257 -8.60 -25.84 4.32
CA ALA A 257 -8.29 -26.75 3.23
C ALA A 257 -8.27 -26.00 1.88
N GLU A 258 -7.32 -26.38 1.03
CA GLU A 258 -7.15 -25.86 -0.31
C GLU A 258 -7.24 -27.02 -1.31
N THR A 259 -7.95 -26.83 -2.42
CA THR A 259 -7.99 -27.80 -3.52
C THR A 259 -7.09 -27.33 -4.65
N SER A 260 -6.00 -28.06 -4.87
CA SER A 260 -5.08 -27.80 -5.99
C SER A 260 -5.78 -27.99 -7.34
N LEU A 261 -5.67 -26.98 -8.21
CA LEU A 261 -6.08 -27.02 -9.61
C LEU A 261 -4.93 -27.36 -10.56
N GLY A 262 -3.70 -27.43 -10.04
CA GLY A 262 -2.50 -27.83 -10.77
C GLY A 262 -1.56 -26.67 -11.09
N ILE A 263 -0.38 -27.03 -11.60
CA ILE A 263 0.65 -26.11 -12.07
C ILE A 263 0.31 -25.72 -13.51
N PHE A 264 0.20 -24.42 -13.78
CA PHE A 264 -0.11 -23.91 -15.11
C PHE A 264 1.11 -23.35 -15.83
N ALA A 265 2.17 -22.97 -15.11
CA ALA A 265 3.42 -22.51 -15.70
C ALA A 265 4.62 -22.75 -14.77
N CYS A 266 5.81 -22.88 -15.36
CA CYS A 266 7.06 -22.98 -14.59
C CYS A 266 8.23 -22.37 -15.38
N LEU A 267 8.89 -21.35 -14.81
CA LEU A 267 10.17 -20.87 -15.33
C LEU A 267 11.31 -21.70 -14.73
N ASN A 268 12.05 -22.41 -15.56
CA ASN A 268 13.25 -23.16 -15.20
C ASN A 268 14.22 -23.19 -16.39
N ARG A 269 15.34 -23.91 -16.27
CA ARG A 269 16.32 -24.01 -17.36
C ARG A 269 15.68 -24.51 -18.67
N GLN A 270 14.82 -25.53 -18.61
CA GLN A 270 14.21 -26.11 -19.79
C GLN A 270 13.27 -25.13 -20.50
N THR A 271 12.40 -24.45 -19.75
CA THR A 271 11.47 -23.48 -20.34
C THR A 271 12.20 -22.22 -20.80
N ALA A 272 13.23 -21.77 -20.08
CA ALA A 272 14.12 -20.69 -20.55
C ALA A 272 14.82 -21.04 -21.87
N THR A 273 15.36 -22.26 -22.02
CA THR A 273 15.93 -22.71 -23.29
C THR A 273 14.88 -22.79 -24.40
N ALA A 274 13.66 -23.25 -24.09
CA ALA A 274 12.58 -23.32 -25.06
C ALA A 274 12.17 -21.93 -25.58
N ILE A 275 12.03 -20.95 -24.68
CA ILE A 275 11.75 -19.55 -25.01
C ILE A 275 12.85 -18.96 -25.88
N ALA A 276 14.12 -19.20 -25.53
CA ALA A 276 15.28 -18.74 -26.31
C ALA A 276 15.25 -19.27 -27.77
N ASN A 277 14.67 -20.45 -27.96
CA ASN A 277 14.48 -21.08 -29.27
C ASN A 277 13.17 -20.67 -29.97
N GLY A 278 12.50 -19.62 -29.49
CA GLY A 278 11.28 -19.06 -30.08
C GLY A 278 9.97 -19.71 -29.61
N GLN A 279 10.00 -20.64 -28.65
CA GLN A 279 8.79 -21.27 -28.11
C GLN A 279 8.20 -20.41 -26.99
N THR A 280 7.65 -19.25 -27.32
CA THR A 280 7.13 -18.29 -26.33
C THR A 280 5.89 -18.79 -25.58
N GLN A 281 5.13 -19.73 -26.14
CA GLN A 281 3.89 -20.23 -25.55
C GLN A 281 4.11 -21.27 -24.43
N VAL A 282 5.36 -21.63 -24.09
CA VAL A 282 5.64 -22.67 -23.06
C VAL A 282 5.29 -22.26 -21.64
N LEU A 283 5.07 -20.97 -21.41
CA LEU A 283 4.56 -20.45 -20.15
C LEU A 283 3.04 -20.26 -20.16
N ASN A 284 2.36 -20.46 -21.29
CA ASN A 284 0.91 -20.40 -21.30
C ASN A 284 0.34 -21.62 -20.58
N GLY A 285 -0.76 -21.39 -19.87
CA GLY A 285 -1.38 -22.38 -19.03
C GLY A 285 -2.89 -22.38 -19.16
N THR A 286 -3.51 -23.43 -18.64
CA THR A 286 -4.96 -23.53 -18.51
C THR A 286 -5.27 -24.25 -17.21
N ILE A 287 -6.26 -23.76 -16.47
CA ILE A 287 -6.79 -24.42 -15.29
C ILE A 287 -8.28 -24.69 -15.50
N HIS A 288 -8.75 -25.80 -14.94
CA HIS A 288 -10.16 -26.19 -15.00
C HIS A 288 -10.77 -26.03 -13.61
N ILE A 289 -11.88 -25.30 -13.52
CA ILE A 289 -12.65 -25.20 -12.30
C ILE A 289 -13.52 -26.45 -12.16
N PRO A 290 -13.42 -27.22 -11.05
CA PRO A 290 -14.26 -28.39 -10.81
C PRO A 290 -15.76 -28.06 -10.82
N ASP A 291 -16.56 -28.97 -11.34
CA ASP A 291 -18.02 -28.97 -11.24
C ASP A 291 -18.49 -30.32 -10.66
N PRO A 292 -19.07 -30.35 -9.44
CA PRO A 292 -19.31 -29.21 -8.55
C PRO A 292 -18.02 -28.66 -7.91
N LEU A 293 -18.10 -27.43 -7.37
CA LEU A 293 -17.02 -26.89 -6.54
C LEU A 293 -16.83 -27.72 -5.26
N PRO A 294 -15.59 -27.85 -4.74
CA PRO A 294 -15.35 -28.43 -3.43
C PRO A 294 -16.10 -27.68 -2.32
N ASP A 295 -16.58 -28.42 -1.32
CA ASP A 295 -17.42 -27.89 -0.25
C ASP A 295 -16.82 -26.65 0.42
N GLY A 296 -17.57 -25.55 0.36
CA GLY A 296 -17.21 -24.27 0.97
C GLY A 296 -16.09 -23.51 0.28
N GLN A 297 -15.48 -24.00 -0.79
CA GLN A 297 -14.43 -23.27 -1.50
C GLN A 297 -15.04 -22.33 -2.55
N ASN A 298 -14.94 -21.03 -2.29
CA ASN A 298 -15.64 -19.96 -3.02
C ASN A 298 -14.70 -18.88 -3.57
N ALA A 299 -13.40 -19.14 -3.54
CA ALA A 299 -12.38 -18.25 -4.06
C ALA A 299 -11.27 -19.06 -4.73
N LEU A 300 -10.63 -18.42 -5.70
CA LEU A 300 -9.51 -18.92 -6.48
C LEU A 300 -8.29 -18.09 -6.13
N LYS A 301 -7.12 -18.72 -6.05
CA LYS A 301 -5.86 -18.00 -6.02
C LYS A 301 -4.82 -18.62 -6.93
N PHE A 302 -4.03 -17.78 -7.59
CA PHE A 302 -2.79 -18.16 -8.25
C PHE A 302 -1.61 -17.89 -7.34
N ARG A 303 -0.72 -18.87 -7.19
CA ARG A 303 0.43 -18.79 -6.30
C ARG A 303 1.72 -18.81 -7.10
N THR A 304 2.74 -18.19 -6.52
CA THR A 304 4.12 -18.28 -6.99
C THR A 304 4.94 -18.96 -5.91
N GLU A 305 5.61 -20.04 -6.28
CA GLU A 305 6.55 -20.75 -5.43
C GLU A 305 7.92 -20.74 -6.08
N VAL A 306 8.97 -20.43 -5.31
CA VAL A 306 10.32 -20.28 -5.84
C VAL A 306 11.21 -21.34 -5.23
N GLN A 307 11.60 -22.34 -6.02
CA GLN A 307 12.69 -23.24 -5.65
C GLN A 307 14.01 -22.53 -5.94
N VAL A 308 14.66 -22.03 -4.89
CA VAL A 308 15.92 -21.32 -5.06
C VAL A 308 17.02 -22.30 -5.45
N TYR A 309 17.23 -23.35 -4.64
CA TYR A 309 18.17 -24.42 -4.94
C TYR A 309 17.83 -25.69 -4.16
N GLN A 310 17.66 -26.82 -4.86
CA GLN A 310 17.31 -28.13 -4.30
C GLN A 310 16.10 -28.07 -3.35
N ASP A 311 16.26 -28.41 -2.08
CA ASP A 311 15.21 -28.46 -1.06
C ASP A 311 14.82 -27.09 -0.49
N LEU A 312 15.47 -26.00 -0.92
CA LEU A 312 15.21 -24.65 -0.43
C LEU A 312 14.14 -23.95 -1.28
N TRP A 313 13.00 -23.69 -0.66
CA TRP A 313 11.83 -23.08 -1.30
C TRP A 313 11.35 -21.84 -0.56
N LEU A 314 10.89 -20.86 -1.33
CA LEU A 314 9.98 -19.81 -0.87
C LEU A 314 8.57 -20.17 -1.30
N ARG A 315 7.64 -20.15 -0.35
CA ARG A 315 6.24 -20.51 -0.48
C ARG A 315 5.34 -19.35 -0.11
N GLU A 316 4.05 -19.53 -0.33
CA GLU A 316 3.02 -18.53 -0.06
C GLU A 316 3.19 -17.85 1.30
N ARG A 317 3.12 -16.52 1.32
CA ARG A 317 3.28 -15.65 2.51
C ARG A 317 4.66 -15.65 3.19
N GLN A 318 5.65 -16.37 2.68
CA GLN A 318 7.01 -16.29 3.22
C GLN A 318 7.78 -15.08 2.68
N SER A 319 7.45 -14.61 1.47
CA SER A 319 8.12 -13.49 0.81
C SER A 319 7.14 -12.71 -0.05
N SER A 320 7.49 -11.45 -0.32
CA SER A 320 6.87 -10.61 -1.35
C SER A 320 6.81 -11.27 -2.74
N LEU A 321 7.75 -12.16 -3.06
CA LEU A 321 7.78 -12.94 -4.31
C LEU A 321 6.67 -14.00 -4.40
N CYS A 322 6.07 -14.37 -3.27
CA CYS A 322 5.10 -15.46 -3.14
C CYS A 322 3.73 -14.96 -2.66
N ILE A 323 3.41 -13.68 -2.92
CA ILE A 323 2.07 -13.14 -2.69
C ILE A 323 1.12 -13.75 -3.72
N ALA A 324 0.01 -14.31 -3.23
CA ALA A 324 -0.99 -14.93 -4.09
C ALA A 324 -1.90 -13.88 -4.75
N MET A 325 -2.23 -14.11 -6.02
CA MET A 325 -3.24 -13.34 -6.76
C MET A 325 -4.61 -13.98 -6.54
N THR A 326 -5.55 -13.27 -5.92
CA THR A 326 -6.84 -13.85 -5.49
C THR A 326 -8.02 -13.34 -6.32
N PHE A 327 -8.98 -14.23 -6.57
CA PHE A 327 -10.21 -14.00 -7.31
C PHE A 327 -11.38 -14.57 -6.52
N ASP A 328 -12.51 -13.90 -6.51
CA ASP A 328 -13.71 -14.40 -5.85
C ASP A 328 -14.65 -15.13 -6.83
N HIS A 329 -15.64 -15.84 -6.28
CA HIS A 329 -16.66 -16.58 -7.03
C HIS A 329 -17.42 -15.76 -8.10
N ARG A 330 -17.35 -14.43 -8.10
CA ARG A 330 -17.96 -13.62 -9.16
C ARG A 330 -17.21 -13.77 -10.47
N GLN A 331 -15.90 -14.01 -10.41
CA GLN A 331 -15.03 -14.05 -11.60
C GLN A 331 -15.00 -15.42 -12.30
N PHE A 332 -15.32 -16.52 -11.61
CA PHE A 332 -15.33 -17.87 -12.20
C PHE A 332 -16.54 -18.70 -11.75
N SER A 333 -16.97 -19.66 -12.56
CA SER A 333 -18.09 -20.57 -12.32
C SER A 333 -17.58 -22.02 -12.29
N PRO A 334 -18.31 -22.94 -11.62
CA PRO A 334 -18.04 -24.37 -11.75
C PRO A 334 -18.00 -24.78 -13.23
N GLY A 335 -16.99 -25.54 -13.64
CA GLY A 335 -16.81 -25.98 -15.02
C GLY A 335 -16.06 -25.00 -15.94
N ASP A 336 -15.75 -23.78 -15.46
CA ASP A 336 -15.00 -22.81 -16.24
C ASP A 336 -13.60 -23.31 -16.59
N VAL A 337 -13.11 -22.84 -17.74
CA VAL A 337 -11.74 -23.02 -18.20
C VAL A 337 -11.09 -21.65 -18.22
N ILE A 338 -10.13 -21.42 -17.33
CA ILE A 338 -9.39 -20.15 -17.26
C ILE A 338 -8.10 -20.33 -18.03
N VAL A 339 -7.83 -19.40 -18.95
CA VAL A 339 -6.65 -19.40 -19.81
C VAL A 339 -5.68 -18.33 -19.34
N MET A 340 -4.41 -18.68 -19.21
CA MET A 340 -3.34 -17.75 -18.85
C MET A 340 -2.32 -17.68 -19.98
N ASN A 341 -2.10 -16.48 -20.52
CA ASN A 341 -1.11 -16.23 -21.56
C ASN A 341 0.01 -15.38 -21.01
N TYR A 342 1.26 -15.81 -21.16
CA TYR A 342 2.39 -15.00 -20.69
C TYR A 342 2.79 -13.98 -21.76
N LEU A 343 2.77 -12.71 -21.37
CA LEU A 343 3.22 -11.58 -22.15
C LEU A 343 4.68 -11.28 -21.78
N PHE A 344 5.58 -11.35 -22.77
CA PHE A 344 7.02 -11.17 -22.55
C PHE A 344 7.46 -9.71 -22.42
N GLY A 345 6.56 -8.76 -22.67
CA GLY A 345 6.88 -7.35 -22.87
C GLY A 345 7.60 -7.09 -24.21
N ALA A 346 7.28 -5.96 -24.84
CA ALA A 346 8.09 -5.15 -25.80
C ALA A 346 7.33 -4.54 -27.00
N ALA A 347 7.74 -3.29 -27.31
CA ALA A 347 7.69 -2.51 -28.56
C ALA A 347 6.42 -1.71 -28.97
N ALA A 348 5.19 -2.19 -28.83
CA ALA A 348 4.05 -1.47 -29.43
C ALA A 348 3.22 -0.61 -28.45
N ASN A 349 3.06 -1.05 -27.19
CA ASN A 349 2.04 -0.49 -26.29
C ASN A 349 2.59 -0.03 -24.92
N GLY A 350 3.85 -0.36 -24.59
CA GLY A 350 4.48 0.02 -23.32
C GLY A 350 4.10 -0.84 -22.11
N GLU A 351 3.41 -1.97 -22.28
CA GLU A 351 3.04 -2.85 -21.16
C GLU A 351 4.21 -3.73 -20.69
N PRO A 352 4.43 -3.86 -19.37
CA PRO A 352 5.47 -4.71 -18.81
C PRO A 352 5.10 -6.20 -18.89
N PRO A 353 6.05 -7.13 -18.72
CA PRO A 353 5.77 -8.58 -18.78
C PRO A 353 4.79 -9.03 -17.68
N GLY A 354 4.07 -10.11 -17.93
CA GLY A 354 3.11 -10.68 -16.97
C GLY A 354 2.09 -11.61 -17.61
N PHE A 355 1.18 -12.15 -16.82
CA PHE A 355 0.09 -13.00 -17.33
C PHE A 355 -1.16 -12.18 -17.64
N ASP A 356 -1.66 -12.35 -18.87
CA ASP A 356 -3.04 -12.03 -19.22
C ASP A 356 -3.92 -13.23 -18.87
N ILE A 357 -4.94 -13.01 -18.05
CA ILE A 357 -5.80 -14.05 -17.47
C ILE A 357 -7.21 -13.89 -18.01
N GLY A 358 -7.58 -14.78 -18.94
CA GLY A 358 -8.89 -14.80 -19.56
C GLY A 358 -9.89 -15.64 -18.76
N PHE A 359 -10.80 -14.96 -18.06
CA PHE A 359 -12.00 -15.59 -17.50
C PHE A 359 -13.10 -15.68 -18.57
N PRO A 360 -13.93 -16.73 -18.58
CA PRO A 360 -15.09 -16.79 -19.47
C PRO A 360 -16.05 -15.61 -19.24
N ASP A 361 -16.57 -15.04 -20.33
CA ASP A 361 -17.56 -13.95 -20.27
C ASP A 361 -18.84 -14.41 -19.57
N LYS A 362 -19.04 -13.94 -18.34
CA LYS A 362 -20.29 -14.11 -17.61
C LYS A 362 -21.27 -13.02 -18.03
N SER A 363 -21.95 -13.21 -19.17
CA SER A 363 -23.13 -12.40 -19.48
C SER A 363 -24.30 -12.78 -18.57
N VAL A 364 -24.30 -12.30 -17.33
CA VAL A 364 -25.49 -12.34 -16.48
C VAL A 364 -26.33 -11.13 -16.84
N ALA A 365 -27.60 -11.32 -17.20
CA ALA A 365 -28.47 -10.20 -17.55
C ALA A 365 -28.60 -9.24 -16.36
N ASN A 366 -28.45 -7.94 -16.61
CA ASN A 366 -28.67 -6.92 -15.59
C ASN A 366 -30.12 -6.98 -15.11
N VAL A 367 -30.29 -6.95 -13.79
CA VAL A 367 -31.59 -6.87 -13.12
C VAL A 367 -31.73 -5.46 -12.56
N GLU A 368 -32.84 -4.80 -12.87
CA GLU A 368 -33.14 -3.48 -12.30
C GLU A 368 -33.43 -3.63 -10.79
N PRO A 369 -32.79 -2.83 -9.91
CA PRO A 369 -33.08 -2.89 -8.49
C PRO A 369 -34.51 -2.45 -8.18
N VAL A 370 -34.95 -2.67 -6.93
CA VAL A 370 -36.31 -2.26 -6.52
C VAL A 370 -36.45 -0.74 -6.60
N SER A 371 -37.69 -0.25 -6.74
CA SER A 371 -37.94 1.19 -6.84
C SER A 371 -37.40 1.95 -5.63
N ALA A 372 -36.83 3.14 -5.83
CA ALA A 372 -36.43 4.05 -4.75
C ALA A 372 -37.62 4.48 -3.86
N GLN A 373 -38.86 4.33 -4.35
CA GLN A 373 -40.09 4.62 -3.59
C GLN A 373 -40.52 3.46 -2.68
N GLN A 374 -39.93 2.27 -2.83
CA GLN A 374 -40.25 1.12 -2.02
C GLN A 374 -39.72 1.29 -0.59
N ILE A 375 -40.55 0.95 0.40
CA ILE A 375 -40.25 1.13 1.83
C ILE A 375 -40.38 -0.19 2.59
N GLY A 376 -39.57 -0.34 3.64
CA GLY A 376 -39.64 -1.42 4.62
C GLY A 376 -40.36 -1.02 5.90
N MET A 377 -40.03 -1.72 7.00
CA MET A 377 -40.61 -1.46 8.32
C MET A 377 -40.24 -0.09 8.88
N LEU A 378 -39.07 0.45 8.51
CA LEU A 378 -38.63 1.77 8.96
C LEU A 378 -39.29 2.92 8.18
N GLY A 379 -40.00 2.64 7.09
CA GLY A 379 -40.66 3.67 6.27
C GLY A 379 -39.69 4.59 5.51
N ILE A 380 -38.40 4.24 5.45
CA ILE A 380 -37.35 5.02 4.79
C ILE A 380 -37.28 4.65 3.30
N ARG A 381 -37.45 5.65 2.43
CA ARG A 381 -37.31 5.51 0.98
C ARG A 381 -35.86 5.23 0.59
N HIS A 382 -35.67 4.57 -0.54
CA HIS A 382 -34.37 4.17 -1.10
C HIS A 382 -33.57 3.14 -0.27
N LEU A 383 -33.97 2.84 0.96
CA LEU A 383 -33.28 1.88 1.84
C LEU A 383 -33.28 0.45 1.29
N GLN A 384 -34.43 -0.02 0.81
CA GLN A 384 -34.51 -1.34 0.19
C GLN A 384 -33.77 -1.40 -1.15
N ARG A 385 -33.73 -0.27 -1.88
CA ARG A 385 -32.98 -0.17 -3.14
C ARG A 385 -31.49 -0.26 -2.88
N LEU A 386 -30.96 0.43 -1.85
CA LEU A 386 -29.57 0.32 -1.42
C LEU A 386 -29.21 -1.14 -1.09
N TRP A 387 -30.02 -1.82 -0.27
CA TRP A 387 -29.80 -3.23 0.06
C TRP A 387 -29.88 -4.14 -1.18
N HIS A 388 -30.89 -3.98 -2.04
CA HIS A 388 -31.07 -4.83 -3.21
C HIS A 388 -29.93 -4.64 -4.23
N LYS A 389 -29.45 -3.40 -4.42
CA LYS A 389 -28.26 -3.13 -5.24
C LYS A 389 -27.05 -3.90 -4.73
N ALA A 390 -26.79 -3.88 -3.42
CA ALA A 390 -25.70 -4.66 -2.84
C ALA A 390 -25.87 -6.17 -3.13
N GLN A 391 -27.08 -6.72 -3.05
CA GLN A 391 -27.32 -8.13 -3.38
C GLN A 391 -27.10 -8.43 -4.88
N LEU A 392 -27.60 -7.59 -5.78
CA LEU A 392 -27.41 -7.74 -7.23
C LEU A 392 -25.92 -7.62 -7.60
N GLN A 393 -25.19 -6.74 -6.94
CA GLN A 393 -23.76 -6.56 -7.14
C GLN A 393 -22.94 -7.79 -6.68
N LYS A 394 -23.37 -8.49 -5.61
CA LYS A 394 -22.75 -9.76 -5.18
C LYS A 394 -22.85 -10.85 -6.23
N VAL A 395 -23.93 -10.88 -7.00
CA VAL A 395 -24.18 -11.92 -8.03
C VAL A 395 -23.87 -11.45 -9.45
N GLY A 396 -23.28 -10.25 -9.62
CA GLY A 396 -22.90 -9.71 -10.93
C GLY A 396 -24.08 -9.34 -11.84
N GLN A 397 -25.25 -9.04 -11.25
CA GLN A 397 -26.48 -8.67 -11.98
C GLN A 397 -26.80 -7.18 -11.92
N LEU A 398 -25.95 -6.37 -11.31
CA LEU A 398 -26.14 -4.92 -11.24
C LEU A 398 -25.44 -4.23 -12.42
N ASP A 399 -26.14 -3.32 -13.09
CA ASP A 399 -25.52 -2.41 -14.06
C ASP A 399 -24.40 -1.60 -13.38
N SER A 400 -23.17 -1.71 -13.90
CA SER A 400 -21.99 -1.01 -13.38
C SER A 400 -22.17 0.51 -13.35
N ASP A 401 -22.90 1.06 -14.33
CA ASP A 401 -23.13 2.50 -14.43
C ASP A 401 -24.11 3.01 -13.38
N LEU A 402 -25.04 2.15 -12.92
CA LEU A 402 -26.08 2.55 -11.98
C LEU A 402 -25.50 2.92 -10.61
N THR A 403 -24.46 2.20 -10.17
CA THR A 403 -23.77 2.50 -8.90
C THR A 403 -23.15 3.88 -8.92
N ALA A 404 -22.51 4.28 -10.03
CA ALA A 404 -21.95 5.62 -10.17
C ALA A 404 -23.03 6.71 -10.21
N LYS A 405 -24.15 6.46 -10.92
CA LYS A 405 -25.28 7.40 -11.04
C LYS A 405 -25.97 7.66 -9.70
N GLU A 406 -26.13 6.63 -8.87
CA GLU A 406 -26.85 6.73 -7.59
C GLU A 406 -25.94 6.91 -6.37
N TRP A 407 -24.60 7.01 -6.55
CA TRP A 407 -23.64 7.09 -5.46
C TRP A 407 -23.94 8.21 -4.46
N VAL A 408 -24.25 9.42 -4.95
CA VAL A 408 -24.58 10.57 -4.10
C VAL A 408 -25.82 10.28 -3.25
N LEU A 409 -26.81 9.60 -3.83
CA LEU A 409 -28.05 9.24 -3.14
C LEU A 409 -27.80 8.17 -2.07
N ASP A 410 -27.03 7.13 -2.41
CA ASP A 410 -26.63 6.06 -1.48
C ASP A 410 -25.83 6.61 -0.31
N ARG A 411 -24.83 7.44 -0.60
CA ARG A 411 -23.98 8.08 0.41
C ARG A 411 -24.79 8.98 1.33
N THR A 412 -25.67 9.81 0.77
CA THR A 412 -26.58 10.67 1.55
C THR A 412 -27.49 9.85 2.45
N LEU A 413 -28.05 8.75 1.95
CA LEU A 413 -28.88 7.87 2.77
C LEU A 413 -28.10 7.31 3.96
N ILE A 414 -26.87 6.83 3.74
CA ILE A 414 -26.00 6.31 4.81
C ILE A 414 -25.70 7.40 5.85
N ASP A 415 -25.40 8.63 5.42
CA ASP A 415 -25.20 9.76 6.32
C ASP A 415 -26.47 10.07 7.14
N LEU A 416 -27.66 10.03 6.52
CA LEU A 416 -28.94 10.24 7.21
C LEU A 416 -29.27 9.13 8.22
N LEU A 417 -28.85 7.90 7.93
CA LEU A 417 -28.95 6.76 8.87
C LEU A 417 -28.05 6.99 10.08
N GLY A 418 -26.92 7.69 9.90
CA GLY A 418 -25.99 8.05 10.96
C GLY A 418 -25.02 6.93 11.33
N VAL A 419 -24.74 6.05 10.38
CA VAL A 419 -23.79 4.92 10.52
C VAL A 419 -22.54 5.19 9.68
N GLY A 420 -21.40 4.60 10.05
CA GLY A 420 -20.17 4.71 9.26
C GLY A 420 -20.32 4.08 7.88
N LEU A 421 -19.70 4.66 6.84
CA LEU A 421 -19.74 4.12 5.47
C LEU A 421 -19.19 2.70 5.42
N GLY A 422 -18.01 2.49 6.01
CA GLY A 422 -17.35 1.19 6.05
C GLY A 422 -18.20 0.15 6.76
N GLU A 423 -18.70 0.47 7.95
CA GLU A 423 -19.56 -0.43 8.76
C GLU A 423 -20.84 -0.82 8.01
N CYS A 424 -21.50 0.16 7.38
CA CYS A 424 -22.72 -0.08 6.61
C CYS A 424 -22.46 -0.98 5.40
N LEU A 425 -21.40 -0.70 4.63
CA LEU A 425 -21.02 -1.53 3.50
C LEU A 425 -20.61 -2.94 3.95
N GLU A 426 -19.79 -3.07 4.99
CA GLU A 426 -19.39 -4.37 5.53
C GLU A 426 -20.61 -5.21 5.93
N PHE A 427 -21.54 -4.61 6.66
CA PHE A 427 -22.78 -5.29 7.05
C PHE A 427 -23.63 -5.67 5.83
N LEU A 428 -23.87 -4.73 4.90
CA LEU A 428 -24.61 -4.97 3.67
C LEU A 428 -24.03 -6.11 2.84
N TYR A 429 -22.70 -6.17 2.74
CA TYR A 429 -22.01 -7.15 1.89
C TYR A 429 -21.84 -8.52 2.55
N HIS A 430 -21.63 -8.57 3.88
CA HIS A 430 -21.24 -9.81 4.55
C HIS A 430 -22.29 -10.39 5.51
N GLN A 431 -23.17 -9.56 6.08
CA GLN A 431 -24.03 -9.97 7.21
C GLN A 431 -25.54 -9.87 6.91
N ALA A 432 -25.96 -8.95 6.04
CA ALA A 432 -27.36 -8.72 5.70
C ALA A 432 -27.93 -9.85 4.80
N THR A 433 -28.39 -10.94 5.43
CA THR A 433 -28.98 -12.11 4.75
C THR A 433 -30.31 -11.81 4.05
N ASP A 434 -31.11 -10.91 4.63
CA ASP A 434 -32.32 -10.37 4.02
C ASP A 434 -32.50 -8.89 4.41
N PHE A 435 -33.53 -8.25 3.85
CA PHE A 435 -33.77 -6.83 4.08
C PHE A 435 -34.24 -6.51 5.51
N ASN A 436 -34.99 -7.40 6.17
CA ASN A 436 -35.45 -7.18 7.55
C ASN A 436 -34.28 -7.25 8.53
N VAL A 437 -33.31 -8.13 8.29
CA VAL A 437 -32.06 -8.19 9.07
C VAL A 437 -31.28 -6.87 8.96
N PHE A 438 -31.26 -6.27 7.77
CA PHE A 438 -30.64 -4.96 7.59
C PHE A 438 -31.38 -3.84 8.34
N GLU A 439 -32.71 -3.82 8.29
CA GLU A 439 -33.50 -2.84 9.07
C GLU A 439 -33.34 -3.01 10.58
N GLN A 440 -33.23 -4.25 11.07
CA GLN A 440 -32.99 -4.52 12.49
C GLN A 440 -31.61 -4.03 12.94
N TRP A 441 -30.57 -4.30 12.16
CA TRP A 441 -29.22 -3.81 12.45
C TRP A 441 -29.18 -2.28 12.54
N LEU A 442 -29.89 -1.58 11.67
CA LEU A 442 -29.98 -0.11 11.72
C LEU A 442 -30.67 0.39 13.01
N LEU A 443 -31.67 -0.33 13.52
CA LEU A 443 -32.29 -0.02 14.81
C LEU A 443 -31.30 -0.21 15.95
N ASP A 444 -30.53 -1.29 15.93
CA ASP A 444 -29.52 -1.58 16.96
C ASP A 444 -28.40 -0.53 16.97
N CYS A 445 -28.02 -0.02 15.79
CA CYS A 445 -27.06 1.08 15.63
C CYS A 445 -27.61 2.46 16.03
N SER A 446 -28.92 2.62 16.22
CA SER A 446 -29.54 3.92 16.49
C SER A 446 -30.32 3.90 17.81
N PRO A 447 -29.68 4.23 18.96
CA PRO A 447 -30.32 4.20 20.28
C PRO A 447 -31.58 5.05 20.38
N ASP A 448 -31.63 6.17 19.65
CA ASP A 448 -32.77 7.09 19.59
C ASP A 448 -33.86 6.64 18.59
N GLY A 449 -33.60 5.58 17.82
CA GLY A 449 -34.50 5.00 16.84
C GLY A 449 -34.79 5.89 15.62
N PHE A 450 -35.77 5.45 14.82
CA PHE A 450 -36.28 6.14 13.63
C PHE A 450 -37.72 6.60 13.85
N ASP A 451 -37.90 7.67 14.62
CA ASP A 451 -39.24 8.24 14.83
C ASP A 451 -39.86 8.82 13.54
N THR A 452 -41.15 9.12 13.60
CA THR A 452 -41.92 9.57 12.42
C THR A 452 -41.39 10.88 11.83
N GLU A 453 -40.92 11.83 12.64
CA GLU A 453 -40.42 13.11 12.13
C GLU A 453 -39.03 12.95 11.52
N ARG A 454 -38.17 12.12 12.11
CA ARG A 454 -36.86 11.76 11.55
C ARG A 454 -37.03 11.09 10.18
N VAL A 455 -37.87 10.06 10.08
CA VAL A 455 -38.12 9.36 8.82
C VAL A 455 -38.70 10.30 7.76
N LYS A 456 -39.63 11.17 8.14
CA LYS A 456 -40.20 12.19 7.25
C LYS A 456 -39.14 13.16 6.73
N ASN A 457 -38.23 13.62 7.59
CA ASN A 457 -37.13 14.50 7.20
C ASN A 457 -36.14 13.80 6.26
N MET A 458 -35.80 12.54 6.55
CA MET A 458 -34.94 11.72 5.68
C MET A 458 -35.58 11.56 4.29
N ASN A 459 -36.85 11.15 4.24
CA ASN A 459 -37.59 10.98 2.99
C ASN A 459 -37.69 12.30 2.20
N ALA A 460 -37.84 13.43 2.87
CA ALA A 460 -37.86 14.75 2.21
C ALA A 460 -36.49 15.13 1.60
N VAL A 461 -35.38 14.64 2.15
CA VAL A 461 -34.04 14.80 1.55
C VAL A 461 -33.89 13.88 0.34
N ILE A 462 -34.25 12.60 0.48
CA ILE A 462 -34.21 11.61 -0.61
C ILE A 462 -35.07 12.07 -1.80
N ASP A 463 -36.30 12.51 -1.56
CA ASP A 463 -37.19 13.00 -2.62
C ASP A 463 -36.63 14.22 -3.36
N ARG A 464 -35.92 15.08 -2.63
CA ARG A 464 -35.28 16.27 -3.20
C ARG A 464 -34.12 15.90 -4.12
N LEU A 465 -33.34 14.87 -3.77
CA LEU A 465 -32.23 14.37 -4.58
C LEU A 465 -32.72 13.59 -5.81
N LEU A 466 -33.87 12.91 -5.69
CA LEU A 466 -34.53 12.24 -6.82
C LEU A 466 -35.22 13.22 -7.79
N SER A 467 -35.42 14.48 -7.37
CA SER A 467 -36.08 15.51 -8.17
C SER A 467 -35.06 16.39 -8.89
N PRO A 468 -35.38 16.92 -10.09
CA PRO A 468 -34.48 17.85 -10.79
C PRO A 468 -34.21 19.11 -9.95
N PRO A 469 -33.01 19.70 -10.06
CA PRO A 469 -32.65 20.88 -9.29
C PRO A 469 -33.60 22.05 -9.61
N LEU A 470 -34.15 22.71 -8.58
CA LEU A 470 -34.85 23.99 -8.78
C LEU A 470 -33.81 25.09 -9.00
N PRO A 471 -34.16 26.16 -9.74
CA PRO A 471 -33.26 27.30 -9.94
C PRO A 471 -32.74 27.86 -8.60
N GLN A 472 -31.42 28.10 -8.54
CA GLN A 472 -30.75 28.70 -7.40
C GLN A 472 -31.32 30.10 -7.10
N LYS A 473 -31.53 30.40 -5.82
CA LYS A 473 -31.68 31.78 -5.36
C LYS A 473 -30.29 32.36 -5.14
N SER A 474 -30.00 33.52 -5.71
CA SER A 474 -28.78 34.26 -5.42
C SER A 474 -28.86 34.84 -4.00
N SER A 475 -28.32 34.11 -3.02
CA SER A 475 -28.05 34.65 -1.69
C SER A 475 -26.76 35.49 -1.75
N PRO A 476 -26.65 36.59 -0.97
CA PRO A 476 -25.38 37.31 -0.85
C PRO A 476 -24.32 36.38 -0.25
N SER A 477 -23.10 36.43 -0.79
CA SER A 477 -22.01 35.56 -0.36
C SER A 477 -21.58 35.88 1.08
N PHE A 478 -21.34 34.85 1.89
CA PHE A 478 -20.87 34.96 3.26
C PHE A 478 -19.35 35.16 3.31
N LEU A 479 -18.60 34.48 2.45
CA LEU A 479 -17.16 34.64 2.28
C LEU A 479 -16.83 35.99 1.64
N SER A 480 -15.77 36.63 2.11
CA SER A 480 -15.27 37.86 1.50
C SER A 480 -14.66 37.57 0.12
N THR A 481 -14.55 38.60 -0.72
CA THR A 481 -13.88 38.52 -2.02
C THR A 481 -12.45 37.98 -1.88
N GLU A 482 -11.74 38.39 -0.83
CA GLU A 482 -10.38 37.95 -0.53
C GLU A 482 -10.33 36.47 -0.13
N GLN A 483 -11.29 35.99 0.66
CA GLN A 483 -11.38 34.57 1.04
C GLN A 483 -11.71 33.68 -0.16
N LEU A 484 -12.61 34.12 -1.04
CA LEU A 484 -12.91 33.42 -2.29
C LEU A 484 -11.69 33.40 -3.22
N ALA A 485 -10.99 34.54 -3.38
CA ALA A 485 -9.76 34.62 -4.16
C ALA A 485 -8.69 33.66 -3.60
N PHE A 486 -8.53 33.63 -2.28
CA PHE A 486 -7.61 32.72 -1.60
C PHE A 486 -7.97 31.26 -1.84
N TRP A 487 -9.26 30.88 -1.69
CA TRP A 487 -9.72 29.53 -1.99
C TRP A 487 -9.42 29.13 -3.44
N HIS A 488 -9.72 30.01 -4.40
CA HIS A 488 -9.44 29.75 -5.80
C HIS A 488 -7.95 29.58 -6.06
N GLU A 489 -7.10 30.40 -5.47
CA GLU A 489 -5.65 30.34 -5.66
C GLU A 489 -5.02 29.12 -4.97
N GLN A 490 -5.37 28.89 -3.70
CA GLN A 490 -4.65 27.98 -2.81
C GLN A 490 -5.34 26.62 -2.65
N GLY A 491 -6.63 26.50 -2.98
CA GLY A 491 -7.40 25.26 -2.90
C GLY A 491 -7.76 24.83 -1.48
N TYR A 492 -7.46 25.63 -0.46
CA TYR A 492 -7.91 25.44 0.91
C TYR A 492 -8.34 26.77 1.53
N LEU A 493 -9.12 26.71 2.61
CA LEU A 493 -9.56 27.87 3.37
C LEU A 493 -9.64 27.52 4.86
N VAL A 494 -9.24 28.48 5.71
CA VAL A 494 -9.46 28.43 7.16
C VAL A 494 -10.48 29.49 7.52
N VAL A 495 -11.56 29.08 8.20
CA VAL A 495 -12.58 29.99 8.74
C VAL A 495 -12.65 29.79 10.24
N GLU A 496 -12.22 30.80 10.98
CA GLU A 496 -12.19 30.78 12.45
C GLU A 496 -13.59 30.99 13.05
N GLY A 497 -13.81 30.48 14.26
CA GLY A 497 -15.05 30.73 15.01
C GLY A 497 -16.30 30.06 14.45
N VAL A 498 -16.14 28.94 13.74
CA VAL A 498 -17.25 28.12 13.25
C VAL A 498 -17.94 27.37 14.41
N LEU A 499 -17.17 27.03 15.45
CA LEU A 499 -17.66 26.60 16.76
C LEU A 499 -17.14 27.56 17.83
N ASN A 500 -17.90 27.72 18.91
CA ASN A 500 -17.43 28.43 20.10
C ASN A 500 -16.66 27.50 21.06
N GLU A 501 -15.97 28.10 22.04
CA GLU A 501 -15.14 27.40 23.03
C GLU A 501 -15.91 26.29 23.79
N SER A 502 -17.17 26.55 24.17
CA SER A 502 -17.98 25.58 24.89
C SER A 502 -18.36 24.37 24.03
N GLN A 503 -18.61 24.57 22.73
CA GLN A 503 -18.86 23.49 21.78
C GLN A 503 -17.61 22.63 21.57
N CYS A 504 -16.46 23.29 21.40
CA CYS A 504 -15.17 22.63 21.30
C CYS A 504 -14.89 21.77 22.54
N GLN A 505 -14.98 22.36 23.74
CA GLN A 505 -14.71 21.67 25.00
C GLN A 505 -15.65 20.48 25.22
N ALA A 506 -16.95 20.65 24.96
CA ALA A 506 -17.91 19.55 25.08
C ALA A 506 -17.55 18.36 24.16
N THR A 507 -17.02 18.66 22.97
CA THR A 507 -16.58 17.63 22.02
C THR A 507 -15.27 16.97 22.47
N VAL A 508 -14.33 17.75 23.00
CA VAL A 508 -13.08 17.25 23.59
C VAL A 508 -13.38 16.27 24.74
N ASP A 509 -14.25 16.67 25.67
CA ASP A 509 -14.64 15.85 26.82
C ASP A 509 -15.29 14.54 26.37
N LEU A 510 -16.18 14.61 25.38
CA LEU A 510 -16.80 13.44 24.76
C LEU A 510 -15.75 12.48 24.18
N ILE A 511 -14.75 12.98 23.45
CA ILE A 511 -13.71 12.12 22.85
C ILE A 511 -12.89 11.43 23.94
N TYR A 512 -12.47 12.16 24.98
CA TYR A 512 -11.74 11.57 26.10
C TYR A 512 -12.58 10.52 26.83
N GLN A 513 -13.84 10.82 27.12
CA GLN A 513 -14.77 9.88 27.76
C GLN A 513 -14.99 8.64 26.90
N PHE A 514 -15.20 8.79 25.60
CA PHE A 514 -15.47 7.68 24.68
C PHE A 514 -14.28 6.73 24.53
N LEU A 515 -13.06 7.24 24.67
CA LEU A 515 -11.83 6.46 24.55
C LEU A 515 -11.31 5.92 25.89
N ASP A 516 -12.00 6.20 27.00
CA ASP A 516 -11.52 5.97 28.37
C ASP A 516 -10.13 6.59 28.63
N LYS A 517 -9.87 7.77 28.06
CA LYS A 517 -8.60 8.50 28.18
C LYS A 517 -8.71 9.69 29.12
N HIS A 518 -7.59 10.14 29.66
CA HIS A 518 -7.54 11.27 30.59
C HIS A 518 -6.60 12.39 30.10
N PRO A 519 -7.06 13.66 30.03
CA PRO A 519 -6.22 14.77 29.57
C PRO A 519 -5.03 15.03 30.51
N GLU A 520 -5.19 14.80 31.81
CA GLU A 520 -4.14 14.99 32.81
C GLU A 520 -3.18 13.80 32.96
N GLN A 521 -3.38 12.72 32.18
CA GLN A 521 -2.54 11.51 32.25
C GLN A 521 -2.01 11.15 30.85
N PRO A 522 -0.88 11.72 30.41
CA PRO A 522 -0.36 11.54 29.05
C PRO A 522 -0.17 10.08 28.62
N LEU A 523 0.16 9.17 29.56
CA LEU A 523 0.30 7.75 29.26
C LEU A 523 -1.02 7.11 28.77
N SER A 524 -2.17 7.58 29.27
CA SER A 524 -3.49 7.09 28.82
C SER A 524 -3.74 7.37 27.33
N TRP A 525 -3.09 8.38 26.75
CA TRP A 525 -3.27 8.75 25.34
C TRP A 525 -2.82 7.64 24.39
N TYR A 526 -1.87 6.81 24.82
CA TYR A 526 -1.26 5.75 24.03
C TYR A 526 -1.86 4.36 24.30
N GLU A 527 -2.77 4.25 25.27
CA GLU A 527 -3.45 2.98 25.55
C GLU A 527 -4.32 2.57 24.35
N PRO A 528 -4.29 1.29 23.92
CA PRO A 528 -5.09 0.83 22.80
C PRO A 528 -6.57 0.89 23.13
N HIS A 529 -7.39 1.29 22.15
CA HIS A 529 -8.85 1.30 22.26
C HIS A 529 -9.46 0.70 20.99
N PRO A 530 -10.45 -0.21 21.08
CA PRO A 530 -10.98 -0.91 19.90
C PRO A 530 -11.63 0.02 18.87
N ALA A 531 -12.13 1.17 19.30
CA ALA A 531 -12.68 2.18 18.39
C ALA A 531 -11.61 3.10 17.75
N MET A 532 -10.33 2.93 18.06
CA MET A 532 -9.25 3.80 17.57
C MET A 532 -8.39 3.08 16.54
N HIS A 533 -8.43 3.55 15.30
CA HIS A 533 -7.64 3.06 14.18
C HIS A 533 -6.62 4.12 13.76
N ASN A 534 -5.36 3.96 14.16
CA ASN A 534 -4.36 5.03 14.14
C ASN A 534 -4.90 6.28 14.86
N ILE A 535 -5.03 7.40 14.15
CA ILE A 535 -5.54 8.66 14.70
C ILE A 535 -7.05 8.84 14.51
N MET A 536 -7.72 7.87 13.89
CA MET A 536 -9.15 7.93 13.55
C MET A 536 -9.96 7.18 14.61
N VAL A 537 -10.91 7.88 15.22
CA VAL A 537 -11.76 7.33 16.29
C VAL A 537 -13.14 7.06 15.71
N GLN A 538 -13.62 5.81 15.73
CA GLN A 538 -14.92 5.36 15.18
C GLN A 538 -16.11 5.86 16.02
N LEU A 539 -16.16 7.15 16.28
CA LEU A 539 -17.28 7.85 16.90
C LEU A 539 -17.93 8.73 15.82
N PHE A 540 -18.97 8.18 15.18
CA PHE A 540 -19.65 8.83 14.06
C PHE A 540 -20.78 9.76 14.53
N ARG A 541 -21.50 9.40 15.60
CA ARG A 541 -22.68 10.13 16.01
C ARG A 541 -22.81 10.26 17.52
N HIS A 542 -23.16 11.47 17.94
CA HIS A 542 -23.50 11.85 19.31
C HIS A 542 -24.23 13.20 19.24
N PRO A 543 -25.17 13.54 20.14
CA PRO A 543 -25.87 14.84 20.12
C PRO A 543 -24.91 16.05 20.02
N ILE A 544 -23.78 16.00 20.73
CA ILE A 544 -22.73 17.04 20.66
C ILE A 544 -22.13 17.17 19.25
N LEU A 545 -21.82 16.03 18.60
CA LEU A 545 -21.29 16.03 17.24
C LEU A 545 -22.32 16.51 16.21
N ASP A 546 -23.59 16.14 16.41
CA ASP A 546 -24.72 16.55 15.58
C ASP A 546 -24.99 18.06 15.71
N ASP A 547 -24.83 18.62 16.91
CA ASP A 547 -24.96 20.07 17.12
C ASP A 547 -23.85 20.84 16.40
N ASN A 548 -22.61 20.33 16.41
CA ASN A 548 -21.51 20.94 15.63
C ASN A 548 -21.77 20.92 14.12
N ARG A 549 -22.36 19.82 13.59
CA ARG A 549 -22.75 19.71 12.16
C ARG A 549 -23.83 20.72 11.76
N ARG A 550 -24.62 21.22 12.72
CA ARG A 550 -25.64 22.26 12.50
C ARG A 550 -25.07 23.68 12.54
N SER A 551 -23.74 23.86 12.59
CA SER A 551 -23.12 25.19 12.52
C SER A 551 -23.58 25.96 11.27
N GLU A 552 -24.30 27.06 11.49
CA GLU A 552 -24.81 27.91 10.42
C GLU A 552 -23.65 28.57 9.66
N THR A 553 -22.58 28.95 10.36
CA THR A 553 -21.36 29.50 9.77
C THR A 553 -20.71 28.49 8.83
N ALA A 554 -20.50 27.23 9.27
CA ALA A 554 -19.96 26.18 8.41
C ALA A 554 -20.82 26.02 7.14
N ARG A 555 -22.14 25.94 7.32
CA ARG A 555 -23.07 25.75 6.20
C ARG A 555 -22.99 26.88 5.19
N LYS A 556 -22.90 28.14 5.63
CA LYS A 556 -22.74 29.30 4.74
C LYS A 556 -21.43 29.25 3.95
N VAL A 557 -20.33 28.88 4.61
CA VAL A 557 -19.03 28.71 3.93
C VAL A 557 -19.13 27.66 2.83
N PHE A 558 -19.63 26.46 3.13
CA PHE A 558 -19.81 25.43 2.10
C PHE A 558 -20.79 25.88 1.00
N ALA A 559 -21.82 26.66 1.35
CA ALA A 559 -22.82 27.11 0.37
C ALA A 559 -22.22 28.10 -0.64
N ASP A 560 -21.31 28.96 -0.20
CA ASP A 560 -20.54 29.82 -1.10
C ASP A 560 -19.63 29.00 -2.03
N LEU A 561 -18.90 28.03 -1.48
CA LEU A 561 -17.96 27.21 -2.25
C LEU A 561 -18.66 26.33 -3.30
N TRP A 562 -19.80 25.73 -2.93
CA TRP A 562 -20.64 24.93 -3.83
C TRP A 562 -21.65 25.76 -4.65
N GLN A 563 -21.71 27.07 -4.39
CA GLN A 563 -22.66 28.02 -4.98
C GLN A 563 -24.13 27.59 -4.80
N THR A 564 -24.47 26.87 -3.73
CA THR A 564 -25.81 26.36 -3.49
C THR A 564 -26.08 26.12 -2.01
N ASP A 565 -27.29 26.47 -1.56
CA ASP A 565 -27.74 26.17 -0.19
C ASP A 565 -28.24 24.72 -0.03
N ARG A 566 -28.26 23.94 -1.12
CA ARG A 566 -28.71 22.54 -1.16
C ARG A 566 -27.61 21.59 -0.71
N LEU A 567 -27.14 21.79 0.50
CA LEU A 567 -26.05 21.00 1.04
C LEU A 567 -26.54 19.91 1.98
N GLN A 568 -25.96 18.72 1.80
CA GLN A 568 -26.04 17.63 2.75
C GLN A 568 -24.74 17.54 3.54
N CYS A 569 -24.84 17.47 4.87
CA CYS A 569 -23.69 17.31 5.74
C CYS A 569 -23.38 15.82 5.92
N SER A 570 -22.09 15.47 5.88
CA SER A 570 -21.61 14.11 6.10
C SER A 570 -21.71 13.70 7.57
N VAL A 571 -21.92 12.40 7.81
CA VAL A 571 -21.71 11.79 9.13
C VAL A 571 -20.36 11.10 9.10
N ASP A 572 -19.36 11.82 9.59
CA ASP A 572 -17.98 11.35 9.68
C ASP A 572 -17.51 11.29 11.14
N ARG A 573 -16.32 10.72 11.30
CA ARG A 573 -15.69 10.39 12.57
C ARG A 573 -14.95 11.57 13.21
N VAL A 574 -14.36 11.32 14.37
CA VAL A 574 -13.46 12.27 15.06
C VAL A 574 -12.02 11.76 15.00
N GLY A 575 -11.06 12.64 15.29
CA GLY A 575 -9.64 12.32 15.28
C GLY A 575 -8.96 12.63 16.61
N PHE A 576 -8.06 11.74 17.01
CA PHE A 576 -7.20 11.85 18.18
C PHE A 576 -5.76 11.54 17.77
N ASN A 577 -4.90 12.57 17.67
CA ASN A 577 -3.49 12.39 17.29
C ASN A 577 -2.57 12.78 18.46
N PRO A 578 -2.06 11.83 19.26
CA PRO A 578 -1.18 12.13 20.38
C PRO A 578 0.23 12.53 19.91
N PRO A 579 1.02 13.24 20.75
CA PRO A 579 2.42 13.51 20.47
C PRO A 579 3.25 12.25 20.19
N GLU A 580 4.25 12.35 19.32
CA GLU A 580 5.26 11.30 19.16
C GLU A 580 6.11 11.15 20.43
N THR A 581 6.53 9.93 20.70
CA THR A 581 7.46 9.56 21.78
C THR A 581 8.44 8.52 21.26
N ASP A 582 9.47 8.20 22.04
CA ASP A 582 10.40 7.12 21.70
C ASP A 582 9.70 5.75 21.50
N GLN A 583 8.50 5.59 22.07
CA GLN A 583 7.70 4.36 22.01
C GLN A 583 6.52 4.46 21.02
N TYR A 584 6.21 5.65 20.51
CA TYR A 584 5.12 5.87 19.57
C TYR A 584 5.56 6.84 18.46
N CYS A 585 5.68 6.31 17.25
CA CYS A 585 5.91 7.09 16.04
C CYS A 585 4.62 7.12 15.21
N PHE A 586 4.24 8.29 14.71
CA PHE A 586 3.02 8.45 13.93
C PHE A 586 3.13 7.67 12.62
N GLN A 587 2.37 6.58 12.52
CA GLN A 587 2.30 5.69 11.34
C GLN A 587 1.51 6.30 10.17
N GLY A 588 1.34 7.62 10.16
CA GLY A 588 0.36 8.34 9.37
C GLY A 588 0.41 8.10 7.87
N THR A 589 -0.69 8.47 7.20
CA THR A 589 -0.78 8.44 5.74
C THR A 589 0.21 9.44 5.13
N ARG A 590 0.94 8.98 4.11
CA ARG A 590 1.65 9.85 3.15
C ARG A 590 0.66 10.88 2.56
N LEU A 591 1.18 11.91 1.89
CA LEU A 591 0.29 12.77 1.09
C LEU A 591 -0.48 11.89 0.11
N HIS A 592 -1.80 12.06 0.07
CA HIS A 592 -2.69 11.26 -0.76
C HIS A 592 -3.86 12.09 -1.25
N TRP A 593 -4.61 11.52 -2.17
CA TRP A 593 -5.95 11.98 -2.52
C TRP A 593 -6.98 10.95 -2.11
N ASP A 594 -8.09 11.42 -1.56
CA ASP A 594 -9.29 10.61 -1.38
C ASP A 594 -10.10 10.59 -2.68
N LEU A 595 -9.46 10.20 -3.79
CA LEU A 595 -10.02 10.15 -5.15
C LEU A 595 -9.87 8.76 -5.75
N ASP A 596 -10.88 8.36 -6.50
CA ASP A 596 -10.85 7.22 -7.42
C ASP A 596 -10.50 7.74 -8.82
N PHE A 597 -9.22 7.66 -9.19
CA PHE A 597 -8.71 8.17 -10.46
C PHE A 597 -9.17 7.35 -11.68
N SER A 598 -9.88 6.23 -11.49
CA SER A 598 -10.53 5.52 -12.60
C SER A 598 -11.81 6.22 -13.09
N LYS A 599 -12.30 7.21 -12.34
CA LYS A 599 -13.53 7.96 -12.64
C LYS A 599 -13.24 9.39 -13.09
N PRO A 600 -14.16 10.03 -13.84
CA PRO A 600 -14.05 11.44 -14.17
C PRO A 600 -13.89 12.31 -12.92
N LEU A 601 -12.92 13.23 -12.96
CA LEU A 601 -12.69 14.16 -11.87
C LEU A 601 -13.83 15.17 -11.76
N THR A 602 -14.51 15.16 -10.62
CA THR A 602 -15.59 16.12 -10.30
C THR A 602 -15.20 16.96 -9.10
N PHE A 603 -15.60 18.22 -9.08
CA PHE A 603 -15.41 19.09 -7.92
C PHE A 603 -16.04 18.47 -6.67
N SER A 604 -15.29 18.48 -5.58
CA SER A 604 -15.79 18.22 -4.24
C SER A 604 -14.87 18.88 -3.22
N THR A 605 -15.34 18.91 -1.98
CA THR A 605 -14.62 19.42 -0.82
C THR A 605 -14.39 18.30 0.19
N GLN A 606 -13.48 18.55 1.12
CA GLN A 606 -13.38 17.85 2.39
C GLN A 606 -13.11 18.88 3.49
N GLY A 607 -13.37 18.51 4.75
CA GLY A 607 -13.21 19.44 5.84
C GLY A 607 -13.04 18.79 7.21
N LEU A 608 -12.44 19.56 8.12
CA LEU A 608 -12.36 19.24 9.55
C LEU A 608 -12.46 20.51 10.39
N ILE A 609 -12.93 20.35 11.62
CA ILE A 609 -12.95 21.40 12.62
C ILE A 609 -11.90 21.05 13.68
N TYR A 610 -10.98 21.99 13.96
CA TYR A 610 -10.07 21.85 15.10
C TYR A 610 -10.84 22.07 16.40
N LEU A 611 -10.76 21.12 17.33
CA LEU A 611 -11.45 21.19 18.63
C LEU A 611 -10.56 21.78 19.74
N THR A 612 -9.26 21.91 19.47
CA THR A 612 -8.27 22.57 20.31
C THR A 612 -7.45 23.52 19.44
N ASP A 613 -6.66 24.39 20.05
CA ASP A 613 -5.63 25.12 19.30
C ASP A 613 -4.65 24.13 18.67
N VAL A 614 -4.28 24.37 17.42
CA VAL A 614 -3.36 23.51 16.66
C VAL A 614 -2.25 24.34 16.07
N ALA A 615 -1.03 24.13 16.58
CA ALA A 615 0.20 24.67 16.01
C ALA A 615 0.65 23.84 14.78
N GLN A 616 1.59 24.39 13.99
CA GLN A 616 2.07 23.74 12.76
C GLN A 616 2.73 22.37 12.99
N ASP A 617 3.30 22.17 14.18
CA ASP A 617 3.96 20.95 14.63
C ASP A 617 3.04 20.05 15.49
N GLN A 618 1.79 20.45 15.75
CA GLN A 618 0.83 19.70 16.57
C GLN A 618 -0.03 18.76 15.73
N GLY A 619 0.58 18.00 14.82
CA GLY A 619 -0.13 17.05 13.97
C GLY A 619 -1.14 17.67 13.00
N ALA A 620 -0.97 18.97 12.71
CA ALA A 620 -1.83 19.77 11.85
C ALA A 620 -2.20 19.07 10.52
N PHE A 621 -3.37 19.43 9.98
CA PHE A 621 -3.68 19.17 8.59
C PHE A 621 -2.58 19.76 7.70
N ARG A 622 -2.13 18.98 6.72
CA ARG A 622 -1.16 19.43 5.73
C ARG A 622 -1.67 19.15 4.33
N CYS A 623 -1.45 20.08 3.42
CA CYS A 623 -1.79 19.94 2.00
C CYS A 623 -0.73 20.59 1.13
N VAL A 624 -0.84 20.42 -0.19
CA VAL A 624 -0.04 21.14 -1.18
C VAL A 624 -0.90 22.25 -1.78
N PRO A 625 -0.75 23.51 -1.36
CA PRO A 625 -1.59 24.60 -1.87
C PRO A 625 -1.43 24.81 -3.38
N GLY A 626 -2.55 25.10 -4.05
CA GLY A 626 -2.60 25.40 -5.48
C GLY A 626 -2.53 24.17 -6.40
N PHE A 627 -2.32 22.97 -5.87
CA PHE A 627 -2.15 21.77 -6.69
C PHE A 627 -3.38 21.41 -7.53
N HIS A 628 -4.59 21.83 -7.11
CA HIS A 628 -5.82 21.58 -7.85
C HIS A 628 -5.83 22.20 -9.25
N HIS A 629 -5.04 23.26 -9.50
CA HIS A 629 -4.85 23.84 -10.84
C HIS A 629 -3.97 22.99 -11.75
N HIS A 630 -3.12 22.16 -11.15
CA HIS A 630 -2.10 21.38 -11.85
C HIS A 630 -2.42 19.89 -11.89
N LEU A 631 -3.42 19.42 -11.14
CA LEU A 631 -3.74 17.99 -11.04
C LEU A 631 -3.93 17.36 -12.42
N GLN A 632 -4.69 17.99 -13.31
CA GLN A 632 -4.97 17.43 -14.63
C GLN A 632 -3.70 17.33 -15.50
N ASP A 633 -2.89 18.39 -15.54
CA ASP A 633 -1.63 18.38 -16.29
C ASP A 633 -0.62 17.39 -15.69
N TRP A 634 -0.58 17.31 -14.36
CA TRP A 634 0.26 16.37 -13.63
C TRP A 634 -0.15 14.92 -13.92
N LEU A 635 -1.45 14.60 -13.89
CA LEU A 635 -1.97 13.28 -14.26
C LEU A 635 -1.64 12.92 -15.71
N ALA A 636 -1.75 13.88 -16.64
CA ALA A 636 -1.41 13.66 -18.04
C ALA A 636 0.10 13.42 -18.26
N GLY A 637 0.94 13.89 -17.34
CA GLY A 637 2.38 13.65 -17.33
C GLY A 637 2.80 12.31 -16.70
N LEU A 638 1.88 11.58 -16.07
CA LEU A 638 2.19 10.28 -15.47
C LEU A 638 2.38 9.20 -16.55
N PRO A 639 3.29 8.24 -16.34
CA PRO A 639 3.39 7.06 -17.20
C PRO A 639 2.05 6.30 -17.26
N SER A 640 1.71 5.75 -18.42
CA SER A 640 0.47 4.97 -18.59
C SER A 640 0.36 3.84 -17.57
N GLY A 641 -0.82 3.68 -16.95
CA GLY A 641 -1.07 2.66 -15.93
C GLY A 641 -0.50 2.95 -14.53
N SER A 642 0.11 4.13 -14.32
CA SER A 642 0.56 4.56 -13.00
C SER A 642 -0.62 4.80 -12.06
N ASP A 643 -0.53 4.32 -10.83
CA ASP A 643 -1.44 4.73 -9.76
C ASP A 643 -1.00 6.11 -9.22
N PRO A 644 -1.83 7.16 -9.36
CA PRO A 644 -1.50 8.49 -8.86
C PRO A 644 -1.24 8.53 -7.33
N ASN A 645 -1.90 7.68 -6.55
CA ASN A 645 -1.70 7.63 -5.08
C ASN A 645 -0.40 6.93 -4.67
N GLN A 646 0.31 6.28 -5.59
CA GLN A 646 1.62 5.68 -5.33
C GLN A 646 2.79 6.54 -5.81
N GLN A 647 2.51 7.70 -6.41
CA GLN A 647 3.56 8.61 -6.87
C GLN A 647 4.24 9.31 -5.70
N ASP A 648 5.52 9.63 -5.87
CA ASP A 648 6.23 10.44 -4.88
C ASP A 648 5.82 11.90 -4.98
N LEU A 649 5.34 12.45 -3.87
CA LEU A 649 4.89 13.82 -3.72
C LEU A 649 5.82 14.65 -2.82
N SER A 650 6.97 14.09 -2.41
CA SER A 650 7.93 14.71 -1.50
C SER A 650 8.47 16.06 -1.98
N MET A 651 8.57 16.24 -3.31
CA MET A 651 9.06 17.47 -3.95
C MET A 651 8.03 18.60 -3.96
N LEU A 652 6.77 18.32 -3.58
CA LEU A 652 5.72 19.32 -3.53
C LEU A 652 5.86 20.18 -2.28
N THR A 653 5.57 21.47 -2.43
CA THR A 653 5.59 22.41 -1.29
C THR A 653 4.41 22.14 -0.38
N VAL A 654 4.66 21.41 0.70
CA VAL A 654 3.65 21.08 1.73
C VAL A 654 3.53 22.22 2.73
N LYS A 655 2.30 22.54 3.13
CA LYS A 655 2.02 23.51 4.19
C LYS A 655 1.24 22.84 5.32
N ASN A 656 1.73 22.99 6.55
CA ASN A 656 0.99 22.62 7.77
C ASN A 656 0.08 23.77 8.18
N ILE A 657 -1.22 23.51 8.34
CA ILE A 657 -2.25 24.51 8.56
C ILE A 657 -2.58 24.59 10.06
N ALA A 658 -1.99 25.58 10.72
CA ALA A 658 -2.31 25.94 12.10
C ALA A 658 -3.55 26.84 12.16
N ALA A 659 -4.39 26.66 13.18
CA ALA A 659 -5.53 27.54 13.47
C ALA A 659 -6.00 27.34 14.93
N PRO A 660 -6.73 28.32 15.51
CA PRO A 660 -7.28 28.18 16.86
C PRO A 660 -8.44 27.19 16.91
N ALA A 661 -8.80 26.76 18.13
CA ALA A 661 -9.97 25.93 18.38
C ALA A 661 -11.25 26.54 17.77
N GLY A 662 -12.12 25.70 17.24
CA GLY A 662 -13.36 26.08 16.57
C GLY A 662 -13.19 26.53 15.12
N SER A 663 -11.97 26.48 14.58
CA SER A 663 -11.71 26.80 13.17
C SER A 663 -12.06 25.63 12.26
N LEU A 664 -12.78 25.93 11.17
CA LEU A 664 -13.03 25.01 10.07
C LEU A 664 -11.91 25.14 9.03
N VAL A 665 -11.24 24.02 8.75
CA VAL A 665 -10.31 23.87 7.64
C VAL A 665 -11.04 23.11 6.53
N ILE A 666 -11.20 23.73 5.37
CA ILE A 666 -11.79 23.12 4.17
C ILE A 666 -10.73 23.06 3.09
N TRP A 667 -10.70 21.99 2.32
CA TRP A 667 -9.85 21.88 1.14
C TRP A 667 -10.58 21.27 -0.05
N HIS A 668 -10.09 21.62 -1.23
CA HIS A 668 -10.52 21.05 -2.50
C HIS A 668 -10.00 19.61 -2.59
N GLN A 669 -10.85 18.67 -2.98
CA GLN A 669 -10.51 17.24 -3.04
C GLN A 669 -9.31 16.92 -3.96
N PHE A 670 -8.89 17.87 -4.80
CA PHE A 670 -7.78 17.73 -5.74
C PHE A 670 -6.42 18.09 -5.11
N LEU A 671 -6.41 18.57 -3.86
CA LEU A 671 -5.17 18.78 -3.13
C LEU A 671 -4.68 17.46 -2.52
N PRO A 672 -3.42 17.05 -2.79
CA PRO A 672 -2.80 16.01 -2.00
C PRO A 672 -2.63 16.50 -0.56
N HIS A 673 -3.03 15.67 0.39
CA HIS A 673 -3.15 16.08 1.79
C HIS A 673 -2.87 14.92 2.76
N GLY A 674 -2.83 15.25 4.05
CA GLY A 674 -2.70 14.29 5.14
C GLY A 674 -2.61 14.98 6.50
N ALA A 675 -2.31 14.23 7.55
CA ALA A 675 -1.91 14.78 8.84
C ALA A 675 -0.37 14.82 8.94
N SER A 676 0.17 15.79 9.68
CA SER A 676 1.58 15.79 10.07
C SER A 676 1.82 14.94 11.32
N PRO A 677 3.07 14.53 11.59
CA PRO A 677 3.47 14.07 12.92
C PRO A 677 3.18 15.13 13.99
N ASN A 678 2.76 14.68 15.18
CA ASN A 678 2.56 15.58 16.31
C ASN A 678 3.82 15.64 17.17
N ARG A 679 4.56 16.76 17.08
CA ARG A 679 5.77 17.03 17.88
C ARG A 679 5.52 18.01 19.03
N ALA A 680 4.26 18.41 19.24
CA ALA A 680 3.87 19.30 20.32
C ALA A 680 3.62 18.54 21.63
N ARG A 681 3.08 19.22 22.65
CA ARG A 681 2.87 18.64 24.00
C ARG A 681 1.50 18.01 24.21
N HIS A 682 0.53 18.34 23.36
CA HIS A 682 -0.87 17.95 23.54
C HIS A 682 -1.39 17.22 22.30
N PRO A 683 -2.36 16.31 22.45
CA PRO A 683 -3.02 15.68 21.33
C PRO A 683 -3.70 16.71 20.41
N ARG A 684 -3.80 16.40 19.13
CA ARG A 684 -4.66 17.12 18.20
C ARG A 684 -6.02 16.44 18.14
N LEU A 685 -7.06 17.21 18.46
CA LEU A 685 -8.44 16.73 18.44
C LEU A 685 -9.21 17.45 17.32
N VAL A 686 -9.89 16.65 16.49
CA VAL A 686 -10.66 17.16 15.33
C VAL A 686 -12.00 16.46 15.22
N GLN A 687 -12.99 17.16 14.67
CA GLN A 687 -14.18 16.54 14.10
C GLN A 687 -14.14 16.68 12.58
N TYR A 688 -14.25 15.58 11.85
CA TYR A 688 -14.35 15.63 10.39
C TYR A 688 -15.77 16.03 9.99
N VAL A 689 -15.88 17.03 9.12
CA VAL A 689 -17.16 17.59 8.65
C VAL A 689 -16.99 18.01 7.20
N ASN A 690 -17.85 17.48 6.34
CA ASN A 690 -17.96 17.93 4.96
C ASN A 690 -19.42 18.23 4.63
N MET A 691 -19.63 19.06 3.61
CA MET A 691 -20.96 19.23 3.01
C MET A 691 -20.84 19.20 1.49
N THR A 692 -21.73 18.46 0.83
CA THR A 692 -21.74 18.28 -0.63
C THR A 692 -23.10 18.65 -1.22
N ALA A 693 -23.11 19.06 -2.49
CA ALA A 693 -24.29 19.49 -3.23
C ALA A 693 -24.96 18.37 -4.04
#